data_AF-A0A835W3Q5-F1
#
_entry.id   AF-A0A835W3Q5-F1
#
_cell.length_a   1.000
_cell.length_b   1.000
_cell.length_c   1.000
_cell.angle_alpha   90.00
_cell.angle_beta   90.00
_cell.angle_gamma   90.00
#
_symmetry.space_group_name_H-M   'P 1'
#
loop_
_entity.id
_entity.type
_entity.pdbx_description
1 polymer ?
#
loop_
_entity_poly.entity_id
_entity_poly.type
_entity_poly.pdbx_seq_one_letter_code
_entity_poly.pdbx_strand_id
1 'polypeptide(L)'
;MTGRNKIRICVLQSCIENTKGAISEVDPYKKPEVYDKDGEFEWHTAYIGKATSASQLVALAAVRPPYDVYLNLCDGAWDEDRAGRDVVEALERLNLPYTGANLPFYEPSKIEMKMAAQYYGVQVPAWVHIERAEDMESGLAEALAPPAHGGLRFPLIVKHPSGYGSVGMTRDSKVTNAQQLREQVSLLVQQFGGALIEEFICGREFTVLVVEEPAAPPPGSAAAACMAAVSAGGSGGAAAANGSSSSSSSSSSSCNGKQGGAGAGSKDAAAALDPDLSSFRVVAYTPVECAFGPGEDFKHFNLKWSDYETLSWTPCADPELAERLKEAARNTFVATRGISYGRCDFRVHADSGDIYLLEINPNCGVLYPPGLHGSADYIMSLDPAHDHLAFIRTIIASALERHRLKQRKVRPAFFRRPPRPAATVTAAVATAAAAAAAAAAAATQPNGNANGNGHAAQAGSGEEGAAAAAAAAAAADEERSGAGGGAGGWGLRAVVPIKAGEVVQRNEQRKHVLASKGFVQRCWPEGSRQREWFDGYAYPLNDDVWVTWSDDPNDWLPLNHSCDPNTWLLGLDAVARRDIAPGEQITIDYATFCTGHMAPFDCCCGAAACRGRVSGADHLADWVGEVYGHHVSGHVAARRRAAGKQPQAGASIATATTTTTTATAATTSTSSGANGIATSNGAQH
;
A
#
# COMPACT_ATOMS: atom_id res chain seq x y z
N MET A 1 22.92 16.81 15.25
CA MET A 1 23.17 17.28 13.87
C MET A 1 22.46 18.63 13.72
N THR A 2 23.13 19.71 14.10
CA THR A 2 22.64 21.09 14.01
C THR A 2 23.12 21.69 12.69
N GLY A 3 22.19 22.01 11.77
CA GLY A 3 22.52 22.75 10.53
C GLY A 3 22.05 22.14 9.21
N ARG A 4 20.84 21.57 9.10
CA ARG A 4 20.23 21.47 7.77
C ARG A 4 19.47 22.76 7.48
N ASN A 5 19.94 23.45 6.43
CA ASN A 5 19.26 24.52 5.72
C ASN A 5 17.84 24.08 5.33
N LYS A 6 16.94 25.05 5.18
CA LYS A 6 15.54 24.92 4.73
C LYS A 6 15.31 23.77 3.74
N ILE A 7 14.14 23.13 3.80
CA ILE A 7 13.75 22.09 2.83
C ILE A 7 13.78 22.72 1.43
N ARG A 8 14.52 22.09 0.50
CA ARG A 8 14.69 22.58 -0.88
C ARG A 8 13.62 21.98 -1.78
N ILE A 9 12.76 22.83 -2.32
CA ILE A 9 11.62 22.46 -3.15
C ILE A 9 11.94 22.79 -4.62
N CYS A 10 11.81 21.80 -5.49
CA CYS A 10 11.72 22.03 -6.94
C CYS A 10 10.26 22.05 -7.35
N VAL A 11 9.71 23.24 -7.64
CA VAL A 11 8.36 23.41 -8.19
C VAL A 11 8.40 23.08 -9.67
N LEU A 12 7.62 22.09 -10.10
CA LEU A 12 7.48 21.70 -11.49
C LEU A 12 6.18 22.28 -12.03
N GLN A 13 6.27 23.08 -13.09
CA GLN A 13 5.11 23.63 -13.78
C GLN A 13 5.21 23.28 -15.27
N SER A 14 4.08 22.98 -15.91
CA SER A 14 4.04 22.75 -17.35
C SER A 14 4.47 24.03 -18.07
N CYS A 15 5.45 23.93 -18.97
CA CYS A 15 5.83 25.06 -19.79
C CYS A 15 4.68 25.40 -20.74
N ILE A 16 4.22 26.66 -20.71
CA ILE A 16 3.14 27.14 -21.59
C ILE A 16 3.70 27.57 -22.96
N GLU A 17 4.99 27.91 -23.04
CA GLU A 17 5.63 28.34 -24.28
C GLU A 17 5.56 27.25 -25.36
N ASN A 18 5.01 27.59 -26.53
CA ASN A 18 4.78 26.70 -27.67
C ASN A 18 3.74 25.59 -27.47
N THR A 19 2.92 25.66 -26.42
CA THR A 19 1.76 24.77 -26.28
C THR A 19 0.58 25.27 -27.12
N LYS A 20 -0.16 24.35 -27.73
CA LYS A 20 -1.42 24.63 -28.43
C LYS A 20 -2.55 24.00 -27.63
N GLY A 21 -3.55 24.79 -27.24
CA GLY A 21 -4.68 24.27 -26.48
C GLY A 21 -5.61 25.36 -25.95
N ALA A 22 -6.85 24.99 -25.66
CA ALA A 22 -7.86 25.94 -25.18
C ALA A 22 -7.62 26.42 -23.73
N ILE A 23 -6.81 25.68 -22.96
CA ILE A 23 -6.51 25.97 -21.54
C ILE A 23 -5.16 26.70 -21.37
N SER A 24 -4.20 26.46 -22.27
CA SER A 24 -2.84 27.01 -22.17
C SER A 24 -2.78 28.53 -22.23
N GLU A 25 -3.77 29.19 -22.83
CA GLU A 25 -3.81 30.65 -22.94
C GLU A 25 -4.43 31.34 -21.72
N VAL A 26 -5.12 30.58 -20.85
CA VAL A 26 -5.99 31.14 -19.79
C VAL A 26 -5.63 30.66 -18.37
N ASP A 27 -4.87 29.58 -18.21
CA ASP A 27 -4.47 29.04 -16.91
C ASP A 27 -3.15 29.66 -16.42
N PRO A 28 -3.15 30.51 -15.37
CA PRO A 28 -1.94 31.20 -14.91
C PRO A 28 -0.95 30.25 -14.21
N TYR A 29 0.32 30.65 -14.20
CA TYR A 29 1.34 29.97 -13.41
C TYR A 29 1.04 30.08 -11.91
N LYS A 30 1.27 28.96 -11.23
CA LYS A 30 1.07 28.81 -9.79
C LYS A 30 2.26 29.43 -9.07
N LYS A 31 2.02 29.95 -7.87
CA LYS A 31 2.96 30.78 -7.10
C LYS A 31 3.01 30.32 -5.62
N PRO A 32 3.35 29.06 -5.34
CA PRO A 32 3.32 28.52 -3.97
C PRO A 32 4.20 29.33 -2.99
N GLU A 33 5.29 29.92 -3.47
CA GLU A 33 6.23 30.71 -2.67
C GLU A 33 5.60 31.95 -2.01
N VAL A 34 4.47 32.45 -2.52
CA VAL A 34 3.82 33.65 -1.96
C VAL A 34 3.08 33.37 -0.65
N TYR A 35 2.79 32.09 -0.37
CA TYR A 35 2.14 31.63 0.86
C TYR A 35 3.15 31.35 1.98
N ASP A 36 4.43 31.15 1.64
CA ASP A 36 5.53 30.93 2.58
C ASP A 36 6.14 32.26 3.05
N LYS A 37 5.35 33.04 3.80
CA LYS A 37 5.73 34.41 4.22
C LYS A 37 6.96 34.47 5.12
N ASP A 38 7.15 33.44 5.96
CA ASP A 38 8.28 33.34 6.88
C ASP A 38 9.52 32.70 6.22
N GLY A 39 9.38 32.25 4.97
CA GLY A 39 10.44 31.62 4.19
C GLY A 39 10.92 30.32 4.84
N GLU A 40 10.03 29.40 5.16
CA GLU A 40 10.34 28.07 5.69
C GLU A 40 11.10 27.20 4.66
N PHE A 41 10.88 27.45 3.38
CA PHE A 41 11.39 26.63 2.28
C PHE A 41 12.39 27.40 1.40
N GLU A 42 13.24 26.65 0.71
CA GLU A 42 14.04 27.16 -0.40
C GLU A 42 13.35 26.78 -1.72
N TRP A 43 12.87 27.78 -2.46
CA TRP A 43 12.06 27.59 -3.66
C TRP A 43 12.89 27.66 -4.94
N HIS A 44 12.70 26.69 -5.82
CA HIS A 44 13.23 26.70 -7.19
C HIS A 44 12.13 26.26 -8.17
N THR A 45 11.80 27.10 -9.15
CA THR A 45 10.79 26.78 -10.16
C THR A 45 11.44 26.32 -11.45
N ALA A 46 10.97 25.19 -11.98
CA ALA A 46 11.35 24.65 -13.28
C ALA A 46 10.11 24.49 -14.18
N TYR A 47 10.22 25.01 -15.39
CA TYR A 47 9.18 24.88 -16.42
C TYR A 47 9.49 23.68 -17.32
N ILE A 48 8.55 22.74 -17.40
CA ILE A 48 8.76 21.43 -18.00
C ILE A 48 7.99 21.35 -19.33
N GLY A 49 8.72 21.13 -20.42
CA GLY A 49 8.11 20.86 -21.72
C GLY A 49 7.78 19.38 -21.86
N LYS A 50 6.61 19.04 -22.42
CA LYS A 50 6.16 17.64 -22.54
C LYS A 50 7.17 16.76 -23.29
N ALA A 51 7.70 17.25 -24.41
CA ALA A 51 8.67 16.52 -25.23
C ALA A 51 10.04 16.29 -24.55
N THR A 52 10.37 17.10 -23.54
CA THR A 52 11.68 17.10 -22.87
C THR A 52 11.59 16.74 -21.39
N SER A 53 10.42 16.36 -20.89
CA SER A 53 10.19 16.17 -19.46
C SER A 53 11.16 15.18 -18.84
N ALA A 54 11.32 14.00 -19.44
CA ALA A 54 12.24 12.98 -18.94
C ALA A 54 13.69 13.49 -18.82
N SER A 55 14.22 14.17 -19.83
CA SER A 55 15.60 14.68 -19.81
C SER A 55 15.77 15.85 -18.84
N GLN A 56 14.78 16.75 -18.75
CA GLN A 56 14.77 17.84 -17.77
C GLN A 56 14.73 17.28 -16.34
N LEU A 57 13.90 16.27 -16.07
CA LEU A 57 13.79 15.66 -14.74
C LEU A 57 15.08 14.92 -14.35
N VAL A 58 15.76 14.26 -15.29
CA VAL A 58 17.10 13.68 -15.07
C VAL A 58 18.10 14.77 -14.70
N ALA A 59 18.11 15.91 -15.41
CA ALA A 59 19.00 17.02 -15.10
C ALA A 59 18.70 17.63 -13.71
N LEU A 60 17.42 17.82 -13.37
CA LEU A 60 16.99 18.31 -12.06
C LEU A 60 17.36 17.34 -10.93
N ALA A 61 17.28 16.02 -11.14
CA ALA A 61 17.71 15.01 -10.18
C ALA A 61 19.23 15.01 -9.93
N ALA A 62 20.00 15.44 -10.93
CA ALA A 62 21.46 15.54 -10.86
C ALA A 62 21.96 16.81 -10.15
N VAL A 63 21.10 17.80 -9.91
CA VAL A 63 21.46 19.06 -9.23
C VAL A 63 22.07 18.79 -7.85
N ARG A 64 23.09 19.59 -7.50
CA ARG A 64 23.79 19.54 -6.21
C ARG A 64 23.83 20.93 -5.55
N PRO A 65 23.43 21.06 -4.27
CA PRO A 65 22.82 20.01 -3.44
C PRO A 65 21.51 19.48 -4.04
N PRO A 66 21.06 18.25 -3.71
CA PRO A 66 19.79 17.73 -4.22
C PRO A 66 18.61 18.55 -3.70
N TYR A 67 17.48 18.47 -4.41
CA TYR A 67 16.20 18.90 -3.86
C TYR A 67 15.67 17.83 -2.90
N ASP A 68 15.00 18.26 -1.84
CA ASP A 68 14.39 17.36 -0.86
C ASP A 68 13.03 16.84 -1.35
N VAL A 69 12.29 17.65 -2.13
CA VAL A 69 10.98 17.31 -2.68
C VAL A 69 10.70 18.05 -3.98
N TYR A 70 9.92 17.43 -4.86
CA TYR A 70 9.43 17.99 -6.11
C TYR A 70 7.93 18.33 -5.95
N LEU A 71 7.60 19.61 -5.88
CA LEU A 71 6.21 20.06 -5.86
C LEU A 71 5.69 20.02 -7.30
N ASN A 72 5.01 18.93 -7.67
CA ASN A 72 4.49 18.74 -9.02
C ASN A 72 3.15 19.47 -9.19
N LEU A 73 3.15 20.50 -10.03
CA LEU A 73 1.97 21.27 -10.44
C LEU A 73 1.72 21.13 -11.95
N CYS A 74 2.33 20.12 -12.59
CA CYS A 74 2.04 19.77 -13.97
C CYS A 74 0.74 18.93 -14.03
N ASP A 75 -0.23 19.42 -14.78
CA ASP A 75 -1.61 18.91 -14.89
C ASP A 75 -2.01 18.51 -16.32
N GLY A 76 -1.02 18.43 -17.23
CA GLY A 76 -1.27 18.07 -18.63
C GLY A 76 -1.76 16.63 -18.82
N ALA A 77 -2.85 16.47 -19.56
CA ALA A 77 -3.36 15.15 -19.93
C ALA A 77 -2.50 14.46 -20.99
N TRP A 78 -2.74 13.18 -21.23
CA TRP A 78 -1.95 12.39 -22.20
C TRP A 78 -1.98 12.95 -23.63
N ASP A 79 -3.10 13.51 -24.06
CA ASP A 79 -3.36 14.02 -25.41
C ASP A 79 -3.12 15.55 -25.57
N GLU A 80 -2.73 16.25 -24.50
CA GLU A 80 -2.39 17.68 -24.56
C GLU A 80 -0.91 17.93 -24.92
N ASP A 81 -0.55 19.12 -25.38
CA ASP A 81 0.86 19.52 -25.54
C ASP A 81 1.53 19.93 -24.20
N ARG A 82 0.79 19.91 -23.09
CA ARG A 82 1.28 20.28 -21.74
C ARG A 82 1.89 19.08 -21.04
N ALA A 83 2.99 19.29 -20.33
CA ALA A 83 3.60 18.27 -19.50
C ALA A 83 2.67 17.91 -18.33
N GLY A 84 2.63 16.65 -17.93
CA GLY A 84 1.80 16.18 -16.83
C GLY A 84 2.06 14.72 -16.51
N ARG A 85 1.29 13.81 -17.12
CA ARG A 85 1.45 12.35 -16.92
C ARG A 85 2.89 11.87 -17.14
N ASP A 86 3.58 12.40 -18.16
CA ASP A 86 4.98 12.12 -18.49
C ASP A 86 5.96 12.57 -17.39
N VAL A 87 5.64 13.67 -16.69
CA VAL A 87 6.41 14.15 -15.53
C VAL A 87 6.27 13.16 -14.37
N VAL A 88 5.05 12.71 -14.08
CA VAL A 88 4.80 11.70 -13.03
C VAL A 88 5.54 10.40 -13.34
N GLU A 89 5.50 9.94 -14.58
CA GLU A 89 6.23 8.74 -15.01
C GLU A 89 7.75 8.89 -14.81
N ALA A 90 8.32 10.06 -15.15
CA ALA A 90 9.74 10.34 -14.92
C ALA A 90 10.08 10.39 -13.42
N LEU A 91 9.27 11.08 -12.60
CA LEU A 91 9.44 11.17 -11.15
C LEU A 91 9.42 9.78 -10.49
N GLU A 92 8.48 8.92 -10.89
CA GLU A 92 8.37 7.56 -10.37
C GLU A 92 9.55 6.68 -10.77
N ARG A 93 9.97 6.73 -12.05
CA ARG A 93 11.14 5.97 -12.56
C ARG A 93 12.44 6.40 -11.90
N LEU A 94 12.60 7.69 -11.60
CA LEU A 94 13.76 8.24 -10.91
C LEU A 94 13.71 8.05 -9.39
N ASN A 95 12.61 7.49 -8.85
CA ASN A 95 12.37 7.33 -7.41
C ASN A 95 12.58 8.65 -6.64
N LEU A 96 12.01 9.75 -7.17
CA LEU A 96 12.07 11.07 -6.54
C LEU A 96 10.88 11.27 -5.58
N PRO A 97 11.03 12.03 -4.49
CA PRO A 97 9.92 12.42 -3.61
C PRO A 97 9.10 13.54 -4.26
N TYR A 98 7.81 13.31 -4.54
CA TYR A 98 6.96 14.29 -5.22
C TYR A 98 5.53 14.37 -4.67
N THR A 99 4.92 15.55 -4.81
CA THR A 99 3.51 15.83 -4.48
C THR A 99 2.58 15.53 -5.65
N GLY A 100 1.27 15.46 -5.40
CA GLY A 100 0.27 15.16 -6.42
C GLY A 100 0.11 13.66 -6.69
N ALA A 101 -0.78 13.34 -7.63
CA ALA A 101 -1.19 11.99 -7.94
C ALA A 101 -0.06 11.13 -8.55
N ASN A 102 -0.10 9.83 -8.27
CA ASN A 102 0.70 8.81 -8.96
C ASN A 102 0.02 8.37 -10.26
N LEU A 103 0.70 7.57 -11.10
CA LEU A 103 0.17 7.20 -12.41
C LEU A 103 -1.26 6.58 -12.39
N PRO A 104 -1.61 5.64 -11.48
CA PRO A 104 -2.96 5.11 -11.41
C PRO A 104 -4.03 6.12 -10.99
N PHE A 105 -3.68 7.10 -10.14
CA PHE A 105 -4.63 8.11 -9.66
C PHE A 105 -4.60 9.40 -10.51
N TYR A 106 -3.65 9.59 -11.42
CA TYR A 106 -3.49 10.84 -12.16
C TYR A 106 -4.64 11.15 -13.11
N GLU A 107 -5.11 10.14 -13.83
CA GLU A 107 -6.16 10.28 -14.85
C GLU A 107 -7.05 9.03 -14.87
N PRO A 108 -7.77 8.72 -13.76
CA PRO A 108 -8.70 7.60 -13.77
C PRO A 108 -9.86 7.93 -14.71
N SER A 109 -10.37 6.94 -15.42
CA SER A 109 -11.56 7.13 -16.24
C SER A 109 -12.78 7.44 -15.36
N LYS A 110 -13.76 8.17 -15.91
CA LYS A 110 -15.03 8.43 -15.19
C LYS A 110 -15.74 7.13 -14.81
N ILE A 111 -15.56 6.06 -15.58
CA ILE A 111 -16.13 4.74 -15.30
C ILE A 111 -15.45 4.10 -14.09
N GLU A 112 -14.11 4.10 -14.04
CA GLU A 112 -13.35 3.59 -12.88
C GLU A 112 -13.70 4.36 -11.61
N MET A 113 -13.77 5.70 -11.68
CA MET A 113 -14.18 6.54 -10.56
C MET A 113 -15.56 6.12 -10.03
N LYS A 114 -16.52 5.90 -10.92
CA LYS A 114 -17.90 5.54 -10.55
C LYS A 114 -18.00 4.17 -9.93
N MET A 115 -17.37 3.18 -10.56
CA MET A 115 -17.36 1.81 -10.05
C MET A 115 -16.70 1.74 -8.67
N ALA A 116 -15.57 2.45 -8.50
CA ALA A 116 -14.88 2.53 -7.23
C ALA A 116 -15.74 3.23 -6.18
N ALA A 117 -16.29 4.42 -6.47
CA ALA A 117 -17.12 5.18 -5.55
C ALA A 117 -18.34 4.37 -5.07
N GLN A 118 -19.02 3.68 -5.98
CA GLN A 118 -20.19 2.86 -5.66
C GLN A 118 -19.83 1.68 -4.76
N TYR A 119 -18.68 1.03 -4.96
CA TYR A 119 -18.19 -0.04 -4.08
C TYR A 119 -18.00 0.45 -2.63
N TYR A 120 -17.60 1.72 -2.45
CA TYR A 120 -17.42 2.36 -1.15
C TYR A 120 -18.69 3.09 -0.63
N GLY A 121 -19.85 2.84 -1.24
CA GLY A 121 -21.14 3.37 -0.78
C GLY A 121 -21.39 4.84 -1.11
N VAL A 122 -20.56 5.46 -1.96
CA VAL A 122 -20.81 6.81 -2.49
C VAL A 122 -21.69 6.69 -3.73
N GLN A 123 -22.84 7.37 -3.73
CA GLN A 123 -23.75 7.31 -4.88
C GLN A 123 -23.14 8.04 -6.08
N VAL A 124 -23.46 7.55 -7.27
CA VAL A 124 -23.11 8.15 -8.55
C VAL A 124 -24.37 8.22 -9.41
N PRO A 125 -24.51 9.20 -10.32
CA PRO A 125 -25.64 9.25 -11.23
C PRO A 125 -25.70 7.96 -12.06
N ALA A 126 -26.90 7.43 -12.30
CA ALA A 126 -27.08 6.31 -13.22
C ALA A 126 -26.58 6.71 -14.62
N TRP A 127 -25.97 5.76 -15.33
CA TRP A 127 -25.19 6.08 -16.52
C TRP A 127 -25.21 4.97 -17.56
N VAL A 128 -24.95 5.34 -18.82
CA VAL A 128 -24.70 4.44 -19.95
C VAL A 128 -23.44 4.94 -20.67
N HIS A 129 -22.53 4.02 -21.00
CA HIS A 129 -21.27 4.34 -21.68
C HIS A 129 -21.27 3.78 -23.10
N ILE A 130 -21.06 4.67 -24.07
CA ILE A 130 -20.81 4.31 -25.47
C ILE A 130 -19.30 4.39 -25.68
N GLU A 131 -18.64 3.23 -25.70
CA GLU A 131 -17.19 3.12 -25.86
C GLU A 131 -16.72 3.43 -27.28
N ARG A 132 -17.53 3.02 -28.28
CA ARG A 132 -17.16 3.12 -29.69
C ARG A 132 -18.34 3.56 -30.53
N ALA A 133 -18.04 4.17 -31.67
CA ALA A 133 -19.05 4.66 -32.60
C ALA A 133 -20.01 3.57 -33.10
N GLU A 134 -19.54 2.33 -33.25
CA GLU A 134 -20.38 1.22 -33.70
C GLU A 134 -21.46 0.83 -32.67
N ASP A 135 -21.22 1.13 -31.39
CA ASP A 135 -22.10 0.78 -30.27
C ASP A 135 -23.12 1.89 -29.96
N MET A 136 -23.16 2.97 -30.76
CA MET A 136 -23.98 4.15 -30.53
C MET A 136 -25.48 3.82 -30.45
N GLU A 137 -26.00 3.04 -31.41
CA GLU A 137 -27.44 2.71 -31.43
C GLU A 137 -27.83 1.79 -30.27
N SER A 138 -26.97 0.84 -29.88
CA SER A 138 -27.23 0.00 -28.71
C SER A 138 -27.19 0.80 -27.40
N GLY A 139 -26.21 1.70 -27.24
CA GLY A 139 -26.14 2.54 -26.04
C GLY A 139 -27.29 3.55 -25.96
N LEU A 140 -27.73 4.11 -27.09
CA LEU A 140 -28.94 4.94 -27.13
C LEU A 140 -30.19 4.14 -26.78
N ALA A 141 -30.31 2.90 -27.27
CA ALA A 141 -31.44 2.03 -26.94
C ALA A 141 -31.46 1.65 -25.44
N GLU A 142 -30.29 1.42 -24.84
CA GLU A 142 -30.14 1.19 -23.41
C GLU A 142 -30.55 2.42 -22.59
N ALA A 143 -30.01 3.60 -22.93
CA ALA A 143 -30.32 4.85 -22.23
C ALA A 143 -31.81 5.22 -22.33
N LEU A 144 -32.46 4.93 -23.46
CA LEU A 144 -33.88 5.23 -23.73
C LEU A 144 -34.85 4.10 -23.31
N ALA A 145 -34.34 2.97 -22.80
CA ALA A 145 -35.20 1.90 -22.31
C ALA A 145 -36.11 2.39 -21.17
N PRO A 146 -37.23 1.72 -20.88
CA PRO A 146 -38.02 2.07 -19.70
C PRO A 146 -37.18 1.93 -18.43
N PRO A 147 -37.29 2.82 -17.43
CA PRO A 147 -36.51 2.72 -16.19
C PRO A 147 -36.66 1.40 -15.44
N ALA A 148 -37.81 0.72 -15.58
CA ALA A 148 -38.04 -0.62 -15.04
C ALA A 148 -37.11 -1.70 -15.65
N HIS A 149 -36.48 -1.42 -16.78
CA HIS A 149 -35.53 -2.28 -17.48
C HIS A 149 -34.11 -1.70 -17.47
N GLY A 150 -33.83 -0.70 -16.63
CA GLY A 150 -32.50 -0.10 -16.47
C GLY A 150 -32.22 1.16 -17.31
N GLY A 151 -33.19 1.67 -18.08
CA GLY A 151 -32.99 2.93 -18.81
C GLY A 151 -33.01 4.18 -17.91
N LEU A 152 -32.48 5.28 -18.44
CA LEU A 152 -32.21 6.50 -17.69
C LEU A 152 -33.40 7.47 -17.69
N ARG A 153 -33.48 8.35 -16.68
CA ARG A 153 -34.53 9.36 -16.52
C ARG A 153 -34.03 10.74 -16.92
N PHE A 154 -34.78 11.41 -17.79
CA PHE A 154 -34.52 12.81 -18.14
C PHE A 154 -34.76 13.75 -16.94
N PRO A 155 -34.02 14.88 -16.85
CA PRO A 155 -32.97 15.32 -17.78
C PRO A 155 -31.70 14.46 -17.72
N LEU A 156 -30.99 14.35 -18.84
CA LEU A 156 -29.71 13.64 -18.94
C LEU A 156 -28.58 14.63 -19.23
N ILE A 157 -27.35 14.26 -18.92
CA ILE A 157 -26.15 14.98 -19.31
C ILE A 157 -25.24 14.07 -20.12
N VAL A 158 -24.81 14.53 -21.29
CA VAL A 158 -23.93 13.80 -22.21
C VAL A 158 -22.55 14.44 -22.15
N LYS A 159 -21.52 13.66 -21.81
CA LYS A 159 -20.16 14.16 -21.60
C LYS A 159 -19.10 13.24 -22.18
N HIS A 160 -17.90 13.79 -22.37
CA HIS A 160 -16.75 13.02 -22.80
C HIS A 160 -16.29 12.05 -21.68
N PRO A 161 -16.09 10.74 -21.96
CA PRO A 161 -15.72 9.75 -20.96
C PRO A 161 -14.40 10.07 -20.25
N SER A 162 -13.43 10.67 -20.94
CA SER A 162 -12.10 11.01 -20.38
C SER A 162 -11.85 12.52 -20.29
N GLY A 163 -12.90 13.35 -20.38
CA GLY A 163 -12.73 14.81 -20.48
C GLY A 163 -12.23 15.44 -19.19
N TYR A 164 -11.19 16.26 -19.29
CA TYR A 164 -10.68 17.18 -18.28
C TYR A 164 -11.16 18.61 -18.55
N GLY A 165 -11.13 19.50 -17.55
CA GLY A 165 -11.36 20.94 -17.78
C GLY A 165 -12.72 21.31 -18.36
N SER A 166 -13.73 20.43 -18.33
CA SER A 166 -15.00 20.59 -19.05
C SER A 166 -14.87 20.68 -20.58
N VAL A 167 -13.78 20.15 -21.16
CA VAL A 167 -13.61 20.08 -22.63
C VAL A 167 -14.75 19.25 -23.24
N GLY A 168 -15.36 19.78 -24.30
CA GLY A 168 -16.52 19.18 -24.97
C GLY A 168 -17.87 19.40 -24.27
N MET A 169 -17.90 20.03 -23.09
CA MET A 169 -19.13 20.37 -22.39
C MET A 169 -19.66 21.75 -22.80
N THR A 170 -20.88 21.78 -23.33
CA THR A 170 -21.64 22.98 -23.68
C THR A 170 -22.97 23.00 -22.94
N ARG A 171 -23.75 24.09 -23.05
CA ARG A 171 -25.12 24.13 -22.50
C ARG A 171 -26.00 23.01 -23.06
N ASP A 172 -25.81 22.67 -24.34
CA ASP A 172 -26.57 21.62 -25.05
C ASP A 172 -26.20 20.20 -24.59
N SER A 173 -25.16 20.06 -23.78
CA SER A 173 -24.81 18.77 -23.19
C SER A 173 -25.84 18.28 -22.17
N LYS A 174 -26.66 19.18 -21.61
CA LYS A 174 -27.83 18.81 -20.81
C LYS A 174 -29.04 18.66 -21.72
N VAL A 175 -29.53 17.44 -21.85
CA VAL A 175 -30.62 17.07 -22.76
C VAL A 175 -31.89 16.72 -21.99
N THR A 176 -33.04 17.06 -22.55
CA THR A 176 -34.35 16.90 -21.90
C THR A 176 -35.29 15.95 -22.62
N ASN A 177 -34.89 15.47 -23.80
CA ASN A 177 -35.67 14.54 -24.61
C ASN A 177 -34.77 13.66 -25.49
N ALA A 178 -35.37 12.62 -26.07
CA ALA A 178 -34.66 11.62 -26.87
C ALA A 178 -34.03 12.18 -28.15
N GLN A 179 -34.62 13.22 -28.76
CA GLN A 179 -34.06 13.85 -29.95
C GLN A 179 -32.75 14.56 -29.61
N GLN A 180 -32.78 15.43 -28.58
CA GLN A 180 -31.59 16.12 -28.08
C GLN A 180 -30.49 15.14 -27.66
N LEU A 181 -30.86 14.04 -26.99
CA LEU A 181 -29.91 12.98 -26.63
C LEU A 181 -29.20 12.41 -27.86
N ARG A 182 -29.95 12.04 -28.91
CA ARG A 182 -29.38 11.47 -30.13
C ARG A 182 -28.42 12.45 -30.82
N GLU A 183 -28.82 13.71 -30.93
CA GLU A 183 -28.02 14.78 -31.54
C GLU A 183 -26.70 14.97 -30.78
N GLN A 184 -26.78 15.11 -29.45
CA GLN A 184 -25.61 15.36 -28.62
C GLN A 184 -24.66 14.15 -28.53
N VAL A 185 -25.20 12.93 -28.42
CA VAL A 185 -24.38 11.70 -28.47
C VAL A 185 -23.67 11.58 -29.82
N SER A 186 -24.37 11.83 -30.93
CA SER A 186 -23.78 11.78 -32.26
C SER A 186 -22.61 12.76 -32.40
N LEU A 187 -22.75 13.96 -31.85
CA LEU A 187 -21.70 14.98 -31.84
C LEU A 187 -20.46 14.50 -31.07
N LEU A 188 -20.64 14.02 -29.83
CA LEU A 188 -19.50 13.56 -29.02
C LEU A 188 -18.83 12.32 -29.58
N VAL A 189 -19.61 11.36 -30.11
CA VAL A 189 -19.06 10.16 -30.76
C VAL A 189 -18.25 10.53 -32.00
N GLN A 190 -18.71 11.47 -32.83
CA GLN A 190 -17.95 11.94 -34.00
C GLN A 190 -16.67 12.68 -33.61
N GLN A 191 -16.72 13.47 -32.55
CA GLN A 191 -15.60 14.30 -32.12
C GLN A 191 -14.55 13.51 -31.31
N PHE A 192 -14.99 12.56 -30.50
CA PHE A 192 -14.15 11.92 -29.49
C PHE A 192 -14.17 10.38 -29.51
N GLY A 193 -14.96 9.76 -30.39
CA GLY A 193 -15.05 8.30 -30.53
C GLY A 193 -16.00 7.61 -29.55
N GLY A 194 -16.47 8.29 -28.51
CA GLY A 194 -17.36 7.75 -27.49
C GLY A 194 -18.12 8.83 -26.70
N ALA A 195 -19.09 8.40 -25.90
CA ALA A 195 -19.91 9.30 -25.08
C ALA A 195 -20.36 8.63 -23.76
N LEU A 196 -20.44 9.42 -22.70
CA LEU A 196 -21.00 9.02 -21.42
C LEU A 196 -22.30 9.78 -21.18
N ILE A 197 -23.39 9.03 -21.01
CA ILE A 197 -24.74 9.55 -20.76
C ILE A 197 -25.05 9.32 -19.29
N GLU A 198 -25.49 10.35 -18.57
CA GLU A 198 -25.84 10.24 -17.16
C GLU A 198 -27.16 10.90 -16.84
N GLU A 199 -27.85 10.42 -15.82
CA GLU A 199 -28.95 11.17 -15.21
C GLU A 199 -28.42 12.49 -14.64
N PHE A 200 -29.07 13.59 -15.01
CA PHE A 200 -28.73 14.89 -14.46
C PHE A 200 -29.38 15.05 -13.09
N ILE A 201 -28.55 15.08 -12.05
CA ILE A 201 -29.02 15.27 -10.67
C ILE A 201 -29.45 16.73 -10.48
N CYS A 202 -30.76 16.97 -10.46
CA CYS A 202 -31.34 18.29 -10.24
C CYS A 202 -31.11 18.75 -8.79
N GLY A 203 -30.29 19.77 -8.59
CA GLY A 203 -30.05 20.36 -7.27
C GLY A 203 -28.76 21.16 -7.16
N ARG A 204 -28.23 21.25 -5.94
CA ARG A 204 -27.06 22.09 -5.59
C ARG A 204 -25.76 21.37 -5.95
N GLU A 205 -24.75 22.11 -6.40
CA GLU A 205 -23.42 21.56 -6.70
C GLU A 205 -22.43 21.97 -5.61
N PHE A 206 -21.66 21.01 -5.10
CA PHE A 206 -20.65 21.22 -4.08
C PHE A 206 -19.30 20.70 -4.52
N THR A 207 -18.26 21.32 -4.00
CA THR A 207 -16.88 20.95 -4.22
C THR A 207 -16.20 20.78 -2.86
N VAL A 208 -15.42 19.69 -2.70
CA VAL A 208 -14.69 19.36 -1.48
C VAL A 208 -13.24 19.05 -1.83
N LEU A 209 -12.30 19.78 -1.23
CA LEU A 209 -10.87 19.45 -1.30
C LEU A 209 -10.57 18.34 -0.29
N VAL A 210 -9.86 17.31 -0.74
CA VAL A 210 -9.45 16.17 0.08
C VAL A 210 -7.94 15.97 -0.04
N VAL A 211 -7.30 15.67 1.08
CA VAL A 211 -5.84 15.59 1.23
C VAL A 211 -5.49 14.38 2.07
N GLU A 212 -4.44 13.66 1.71
CA GLU A 212 -3.84 12.67 2.59
C GLU A 212 -2.80 13.33 3.50
N GLU A 213 -2.82 12.95 4.76
CA GLU A 213 -1.95 13.50 5.80
C GLU A 213 -1.23 12.36 6.53
N PRO A 214 0.08 12.46 6.81
CA PRO A 214 0.79 11.42 7.55
C PRO A 214 0.21 11.26 8.96
N ALA A 215 -0.19 10.04 9.33
CA ALA A 215 -0.81 9.77 10.62
C ALA A 215 0.19 9.93 11.79
N ALA A 216 1.42 9.44 11.61
CA ALA A 216 2.48 9.50 12.60
C ALA A 216 3.88 9.49 11.93
N PRO A 217 4.35 10.62 11.37
CA PRO A 217 5.67 10.68 10.75
C PRO A 217 6.79 10.50 11.81
N PRO A 218 7.95 9.91 11.44
CA PRO A 218 9.03 9.66 12.40
C PRO A 218 9.51 10.94 13.12
N PRO A 219 9.70 10.93 14.45
CA PRO A 219 10.20 12.10 15.18
C PRO A 219 11.53 12.63 14.63
N GLY A 220 11.63 13.96 14.47
CA GLY A 220 12.83 14.62 13.94
C GLY A 220 13.01 14.51 12.41
N SER A 221 12.08 13.87 11.68
CA SER A 221 12.07 13.89 10.21
C SER A 221 11.55 15.23 9.67
N ALA A 222 11.88 15.53 8.41
CA ALA A 222 11.34 16.70 7.71
C ALA A 222 9.80 16.65 7.60
N ALA A 223 9.21 15.47 7.37
CA ALA A 223 7.76 15.27 7.40
C ALA A 223 7.16 15.61 8.77
N ALA A 224 7.78 15.15 9.86
CA ALA A 224 7.33 15.49 11.22
C ALA A 224 7.45 16.98 11.53
N ALA A 225 8.49 17.66 11.03
CA ALA A 225 8.64 19.11 11.20
C ALA A 225 7.50 19.88 10.49
N CYS A 226 7.18 19.52 9.24
CA CYS A 226 6.04 20.08 8.53
C CYS A 226 4.73 19.87 9.29
N MET A 227 4.47 18.64 9.77
CA MET A 227 3.21 18.33 10.47
C MET A 227 3.09 18.98 11.84
N ALA A 228 4.20 19.15 12.57
CA ALA A 228 4.21 19.89 13.82
C ALA A 228 3.82 21.36 13.62
N ALA A 229 4.26 21.99 12.53
CA ALA A 229 3.92 23.36 12.18
C ALA A 229 2.43 23.52 11.81
N VAL A 230 1.85 22.54 11.10
CA VAL A 230 0.39 22.49 10.83
C VAL A 230 -0.40 22.44 12.14
N SER A 231 0.00 21.55 13.06
CA SER A 231 -0.68 21.39 14.35
C SER A 231 -0.55 22.64 15.25
N ALA A 232 0.57 23.35 15.20
CA ALA A 232 0.80 24.57 15.99
C ALA A 232 -0.07 25.74 15.51
N GLY A 233 -0.31 25.87 14.20
CA GLY A 233 -1.15 26.92 13.61
C GLY A 233 -2.63 26.85 13.97
N GLY A 234 -3.15 25.66 14.33
CA GLY A 234 -4.55 25.46 14.73
C GLY A 234 -4.88 25.83 16.19
N SER A 235 -3.89 26.16 17.02
CA SER A 235 -4.09 26.40 18.47
C SER A 235 -4.64 27.80 18.83
N GLY A 236 -5.05 28.59 17.83
CA GLY A 236 -5.55 29.96 17.99
C GLY A 236 -7.06 30.13 18.15
N GLY A 237 -7.87 29.07 18.26
CA GLY A 237 -9.33 29.20 18.39
C GLY A 237 -10.07 27.94 18.82
N ALA A 238 -10.88 28.09 19.87
CA ALA A 238 -11.92 27.18 20.37
C ALA A 238 -11.48 25.87 21.07
N ALA A 239 -11.27 25.99 22.38
CA ALA A 239 -11.60 24.93 23.34
C ALA A 239 -13.12 24.95 23.64
N ALA A 240 -13.86 23.90 23.25
CA ALA A 240 -15.14 23.42 23.80
C ALA A 240 -15.70 22.34 22.85
N ALA A 241 -16.24 21.19 23.22
CA ALA A 241 -16.40 20.50 24.49
C ALA A 241 -16.63 19.01 24.15
N ASN A 242 -15.89 18.10 24.79
CA ASN A 242 -16.22 16.68 24.79
C ASN A 242 -17.44 16.47 25.70
N GLY A 243 -18.60 16.23 25.09
CA GLY A 243 -19.84 15.87 25.76
C GLY A 243 -19.87 14.38 26.07
N SER A 244 -19.80 14.07 27.37
CA SER A 244 -20.03 12.77 28.00
C SER A 244 -21.24 11.99 27.47
N SER A 245 -21.04 10.71 27.21
CA SER A 245 -22.10 9.72 27.04
C SER A 245 -22.88 9.55 28.34
N SER A 246 -24.16 9.88 28.30
CA SER A 246 -25.11 9.48 29.34
C SER A 246 -26.16 8.56 28.72
N SER A 247 -26.20 7.34 29.25
CA SER A 247 -27.24 6.35 29.02
C SER A 247 -28.58 6.90 29.52
N SER A 248 -29.59 6.95 28.65
CA SER A 248 -30.98 7.05 29.09
C SER A 248 -31.84 6.03 28.37
N SER A 249 -32.69 5.43 29.20
CA SER A 249 -33.54 4.28 28.98
C SER A 249 -34.72 4.56 28.06
N SER A 250 -35.11 3.49 27.38
CA SER A 250 -36.30 3.29 26.57
C SER A 250 -37.62 3.76 27.18
N SER A 251 -38.48 4.34 26.33
CA SER A 251 -39.93 4.19 26.44
C SER A 251 -40.55 4.10 25.05
N SER A 252 -41.19 2.96 24.81
CA SER A 252 -41.92 2.54 23.62
C SER A 252 -43.10 3.45 23.28
N SER A 253 -43.30 3.74 21.99
CA SER A 253 -44.61 4.05 21.41
C SER A 253 -44.66 3.59 19.96
N SER A 254 -45.62 2.70 19.69
CA SER A 254 -45.86 2.01 18.43
C SER A 254 -46.60 2.91 17.43
N CYS A 255 -46.12 3.00 16.20
CA CYS A 255 -46.98 3.22 15.05
C CYS A 255 -46.34 2.62 13.78
N ASN A 256 -47.07 1.67 13.20
CA ASN A 256 -46.76 0.91 11.99
C ASN A 256 -46.87 1.80 10.73
N GLY A 257 -45.85 1.80 9.89
CA GLY A 257 -45.89 2.45 8.56
C GLY A 257 -44.71 2.03 7.70
N LYS A 258 -44.99 1.26 6.65
CA LYS A 258 -44.04 0.71 5.66
C LYS A 258 -43.03 1.74 5.16
N GLN A 259 -41.73 1.44 5.24
CA GLN A 259 -40.69 2.08 4.44
C GLN A 259 -39.76 1.00 3.85
N GLY A 260 -39.54 1.10 2.53
CA GLY A 260 -38.53 0.33 1.82
C GLY A 260 -37.15 0.71 2.32
N GLY A 261 -36.31 -0.29 2.54
CA GLY A 261 -34.95 -0.09 3.04
C GLY A 261 -34.05 0.53 2.00
N ALA A 262 -33.79 1.83 2.14
CA ALA A 262 -32.48 2.39 1.84
C ALA A 262 -31.69 2.32 3.16
N GLY A 263 -30.73 1.39 3.23
CA GLY A 263 -29.96 1.14 4.45
C GLY A 263 -29.14 2.35 4.84
N ALA A 264 -29.54 3.01 5.92
CA ALA A 264 -28.66 3.80 6.76
C ALA A 264 -27.53 2.88 7.27
N GLY A 265 -26.30 3.12 6.82
CA GLY A 265 -25.14 2.35 7.25
C GLY A 265 -23.94 2.38 6.32
N SER A 266 -23.66 3.49 5.62
CA SER A 266 -22.29 3.76 5.19
C SER A 266 -21.52 4.21 6.44
N LYS A 267 -20.68 3.34 7.00
CA LYS A 267 -19.64 3.77 7.92
C LYS A 267 -18.54 4.38 7.06
N ASP A 268 -18.03 5.55 7.43
CA ASP A 268 -16.84 6.16 6.84
C ASP A 268 -15.74 5.09 6.63
N ALA A 269 -15.59 4.63 5.38
CA ALA A 269 -14.63 3.60 5.02
C ALA A 269 -13.21 4.13 5.13
N ALA A 270 -13.03 5.46 5.05
CA ALA A 270 -11.79 6.14 5.38
C ALA A 270 -11.52 6.22 6.90
N ALA A 271 -12.50 5.95 7.76
CA ALA A 271 -12.26 5.71 9.19
C ALA A 271 -11.89 4.24 9.48
N ALA A 272 -12.37 3.32 8.64
CA ALA A 272 -12.06 1.89 8.69
C ALA A 272 -10.90 1.51 7.75
N LEU A 273 -10.03 2.46 7.41
CA LEU A 273 -8.96 2.30 6.43
C LEU A 273 -8.22 0.98 6.63
N ASP A 274 -7.94 0.36 5.49
CA ASP A 274 -6.95 -0.69 5.36
C ASP A 274 -5.72 -0.40 6.24
N PRO A 275 -5.28 -1.33 7.11
CA PRO A 275 -4.06 -1.18 7.90
C PRO A 275 -2.83 -0.83 7.06
N ASP A 276 -2.80 -1.12 5.76
CA ASP A 276 -1.72 -0.70 4.86
C ASP A 276 -1.73 0.80 4.51
N LEU A 277 -2.88 1.46 4.65
CA LEU A 277 -3.08 2.91 4.59
C LEU A 277 -2.95 3.57 5.98
N SER A 278 -2.76 2.81 7.07
CA SER A 278 -2.62 3.35 8.45
C SER A 278 -1.51 4.39 8.63
N SER A 279 -0.56 4.47 7.69
CA SER A 279 0.48 5.50 7.70
C SER A 279 -0.06 6.89 7.34
N PHE A 280 -1.25 6.97 6.76
CA PHE A 280 -1.92 8.20 6.33
C PHE A 280 -3.37 8.23 6.82
N ARG A 281 -3.88 9.44 7.03
CA ARG A 281 -5.30 9.70 7.23
C ARG A 281 -5.80 10.59 6.10
N VAL A 282 -7.09 10.49 5.80
CA VAL A 282 -7.72 11.31 4.76
C VAL A 282 -8.47 12.45 5.41
N VAL A 283 -8.11 13.68 5.07
CA VAL A 283 -8.73 14.90 5.58
C VAL A 283 -9.54 15.56 4.47
N ALA A 284 -10.80 15.84 4.74
CA ALA A 284 -11.68 16.57 3.82
C ALA A 284 -11.96 17.96 4.39
N TYR A 285 -11.74 18.97 3.56
CA TYR A 285 -11.83 20.38 3.96
C TYR A 285 -13.28 20.85 3.89
N THR A 286 -13.53 22.11 4.27
CA THR A 286 -14.87 22.72 4.22
C THR A 286 -15.47 22.63 2.82
N PRO A 287 -16.64 21.98 2.64
CA PRO A 287 -17.34 21.96 1.37
C PRO A 287 -17.80 23.36 0.97
N VAL A 288 -17.69 23.68 -0.31
CA VAL A 288 -18.19 24.94 -0.88
C VAL A 288 -19.23 24.64 -1.94
N GLU A 289 -20.34 25.34 -1.88
CA GLU A 289 -21.36 25.33 -2.91
C GLU A 289 -20.91 26.20 -4.08
N CYS A 290 -21.10 25.71 -5.30
CA CYS A 290 -21.01 26.52 -6.50
C CYS A 290 -22.38 27.13 -6.78
N ALA A 291 -22.49 28.45 -6.64
CA ALA A 291 -23.68 29.19 -7.02
C ALA A 291 -23.59 29.64 -8.48
N PHE A 292 -24.56 29.21 -9.27
CA PHE A 292 -24.66 29.49 -10.70
C PHE A 292 -25.42 30.79 -10.97
N GLY A 293 -24.99 31.53 -12.01
CA GLY A 293 -25.71 32.70 -12.49
C GLY A 293 -27.09 32.35 -13.08
N PRO A 294 -27.96 33.34 -13.30
CA PRO A 294 -29.30 33.11 -13.86
C PRO A 294 -29.25 32.36 -15.20
N GLY A 295 -29.97 31.24 -15.29
CA GLY A 295 -30.04 30.41 -16.49
C GLY A 295 -28.96 29.32 -16.60
N GLU A 296 -28.03 29.26 -15.65
CA GLU A 296 -27.02 28.21 -15.54
C GLU A 296 -27.33 27.26 -14.39
N ASP A 297 -27.06 25.96 -14.58
CA ASP A 297 -27.21 24.98 -13.51
C ASP A 297 -26.18 23.84 -13.54
N PHE A 298 -25.10 23.97 -14.32
CA PHE A 298 -23.92 23.11 -14.25
C PHE A 298 -22.68 23.78 -14.89
N LYS A 299 -21.47 23.30 -14.56
CA LYS A 299 -20.21 23.81 -15.10
C LYS A 299 -19.94 23.32 -16.54
N HIS A 300 -20.13 24.17 -17.53
CA HIS A 300 -19.67 23.95 -18.92
C HIS A 300 -18.36 24.70 -19.22
N PHE A 301 -17.73 24.45 -20.38
CA PHE A 301 -16.38 24.97 -20.71
C PHE A 301 -16.26 26.50 -20.55
N ASN A 302 -17.12 27.26 -21.23
CA ASN A 302 -17.09 28.73 -21.18
C ASN A 302 -17.30 29.26 -19.76
N LEU A 303 -18.20 28.68 -18.98
CA LEU A 303 -18.45 29.12 -17.60
C LEU A 303 -17.21 28.92 -16.71
N LYS A 304 -16.37 27.93 -17.02
CA LYS A 304 -15.16 27.61 -16.27
C LYS A 304 -13.95 28.47 -16.65
N TRP A 305 -13.80 28.81 -17.94
CA TRP A 305 -12.57 29.42 -18.46
C TRP A 305 -12.74 30.82 -19.07
N SER A 306 -13.97 31.24 -19.36
CA SER A 306 -14.26 32.53 -20.02
C SER A 306 -15.17 33.43 -19.18
N ASP A 307 -16.22 32.86 -18.59
CA ASP A 307 -17.25 33.59 -17.83
C ASP A 307 -17.18 33.27 -16.32
N TYR A 308 -16.00 32.88 -15.83
CA TYR A 308 -15.79 32.40 -14.45
C TYR A 308 -16.17 33.44 -13.38
N GLU A 309 -16.16 34.73 -13.72
CA GLU A 309 -16.59 35.82 -12.84
C GLU A 309 -18.07 35.71 -12.43
N THR A 310 -18.88 34.97 -13.18
CA THR A 310 -20.30 34.74 -12.87
C THR A 310 -20.53 33.59 -11.89
N LEU A 311 -19.50 32.77 -11.63
CA LEU A 311 -19.52 31.75 -10.61
C LEU A 311 -19.15 32.36 -9.26
N SER A 312 -19.91 32.00 -8.23
CA SER A 312 -19.53 32.32 -6.86
C SER A 312 -19.49 31.06 -6.00
N TRP A 313 -18.62 31.08 -5.00
CA TRP A 313 -18.50 29.99 -4.04
C TRP A 313 -18.98 30.49 -2.68
N THR A 314 -19.74 29.64 -1.99
CA THR A 314 -20.17 29.90 -0.63
C THR A 314 -19.89 28.69 0.24
N PRO A 315 -19.38 28.85 1.48
CA PRO A 315 -19.21 27.72 2.38
C PRO A 315 -20.55 27.02 2.64
N CYS A 316 -20.54 25.69 2.71
CA CYS A 316 -21.73 24.93 3.08
C CYS A 316 -22.20 25.34 4.49
N ALA A 317 -23.37 25.98 4.57
CA ALA A 317 -23.89 26.52 5.82
C ALA A 317 -24.50 25.46 6.75
N ASP A 318 -24.93 24.32 6.21
CA ASP A 318 -25.53 23.22 6.96
C ASP A 318 -24.44 22.25 7.45
N PRO A 319 -24.20 22.15 8.78
CA PRO A 319 -23.16 21.29 9.33
C PRO A 319 -23.38 19.79 9.05
N GLU A 320 -24.64 19.34 9.02
CA GLU A 320 -24.95 17.92 8.78
C GLU A 320 -24.66 17.55 7.32
N LEU A 321 -25.11 18.39 6.39
CA LEU A 321 -24.77 18.23 4.98
C LEU A 321 -23.26 18.34 4.74
N ALA A 322 -22.59 19.28 5.41
CA ALA A 322 -21.15 19.46 5.29
C ALA A 322 -20.37 18.19 5.72
N GLU A 323 -20.74 17.56 6.83
CA GLU A 323 -20.10 16.32 7.26
C GLU A 323 -20.41 15.13 6.33
N ARG A 324 -21.65 15.02 5.82
CA ARG A 324 -22.01 14.01 4.82
C ARG A 324 -21.21 14.18 3.52
N LEU A 325 -20.98 15.41 3.06
CA LEU A 325 -20.15 15.72 1.89
C LEU A 325 -18.68 15.40 2.15
N LYS A 326 -18.16 15.72 3.34
CA LYS A 326 -16.78 15.37 3.72
C LYS A 326 -16.59 13.86 3.81
N GLU A 327 -17.53 13.12 4.39
CA GLU A 327 -17.51 11.65 4.42
C GLU A 327 -17.50 11.08 3.00
N ALA A 328 -18.40 11.55 2.13
CA ALA A 328 -18.42 11.14 0.72
C ALA A 328 -17.10 11.45 -0.01
N ALA A 329 -16.47 12.59 0.28
CA ALA A 329 -15.17 12.96 -0.29
C ALA A 329 -14.03 12.07 0.20
N ARG A 330 -13.98 11.76 1.51
CA ARG A 330 -13.00 10.83 2.07
C ARG A 330 -13.16 9.43 1.48
N ASN A 331 -14.39 8.92 1.45
CA ASN A 331 -14.70 7.61 0.87
C ASN A 331 -14.34 7.55 -0.61
N THR A 332 -14.67 8.59 -1.38
CA THR A 332 -14.29 8.70 -2.81
C THR A 332 -12.77 8.66 -2.96
N PHE A 333 -12.03 9.43 -2.18
CA PHE A 333 -10.57 9.47 -2.26
C PHE A 333 -9.96 8.10 -1.99
N VAL A 334 -10.42 7.38 -0.96
CA VAL A 334 -9.98 6.01 -0.67
C VAL A 334 -10.35 5.06 -1.80
N ALA A 335 -11.58 5.16 -2.29
CA ALA A 335 -12.10 4.31 -3.37
C ALA A 335 -11.24 4.40 -4.63
N THR A 336 -10.85 5.61 -5.01
CA THR A 336 -10.01 5.86 -6.19
C THR A 336 -8.52 5.70 -5.90
N ARG A 337 -8.14 5.19 -4.72
CA ARG A 337 -6.74 5.05 -4.28
C ARG A 337 -5.97 6.37 -4.37
N GLY A 338 -6.63 7.43 -3.90
CA GLY A 338 -6.13 8.79 -3.94
C GLY A 338 -4.75 8.93 -3.32
N ILE A 339 -3.92 9.75 -3.95
CA ILE A 339 -2.56 10.07 -3.50
C ILE A 339 -2.40 11.59 -3.47
N SER A 340 -1.77 12.08 -2.42
CA SER A 340 -1.52 13.48 -2.10
C SER A 340 -2.79 14.27 -1.85
N TYR A 341 -3.52 14.66 -2.90
CA TYR A 341 -4.74 15.46 -2.80
C TYR A 341 -5.60 15.31 -4.04
N GLY A 342 -6.87 15.67 -3.93
CA GLY A 342 -7.81 15.74 -5.05
C GLY A 342 -9.00 16.60 -4.69
N ARG A 343 -9.80 16.97 -5.69
CA ARG A 343 -11.03 17.73 -5.48
C ARG A 343 -12.23 16.91 -5.93
N CYS A 344 -13.12 16.60 -5.01
CA CYS A 344 -14.37 15.91 -5.33
C CYS A 344 -15.46 16.94 -5.65
N ASP A 345 -16.18 16.72 -6.74
CA ASP A 345 -17.35 17.50 -7.12
C ASP A 345 -18.61 16.63 -6.96
N PHE A 346 -19.63 17.17 -6.31
CA PHE A 346 -20.85 16.47 -5.95
C PHE A 346 -22.08 17.27 -6.39
N ARG A 347 -23.20 16.57 -6.60
CA ARG A 347 -24.53 17.19 -6.55
C ARG A 347 -25.37 16.62 -5.45
N VAL A 348 -26.13 17.50 -4.82
CA VAL A 348 -27.13 17.17 -3.81
C VAL A 348 -28.50 17.33 -4.44
N HIS A 349 -29.24 16.22 -4.56
CA HIS A 349 -30.57 16.23 -5.16
C HIS A 349 -31.51 17.12 -4.35
N ALA A 350 -32.29 17.97 -5.03
CA ALA A 350 -33.12 19.00 -4.38
C ALA A 350 -34.17 18.42 -3.40
N ASP A 351 -34.85 17.34 -3.80
CA ASP A 351 -35.94 16.76 -3.00
C ASP A 351 -35.47 15.75 -1.95
N SER A 352 -34.65 14.77 -2.34
CA SER A 352 -34.20 13.72 -1.41
C SER A 352 -33.03 14.12 -0.52
N GLY A 353 -32.26 15.14 -0.91
CA GLY A 353 -31.00 15.49 -0.25
C GLY A 353 -29.90 14.43 -0.42
N ASP A 354 -30.04 13.51 -1.36
CA ASP A 354 -29.03 12.49 -1.68
C ASP A 354 -27.80 13.12 -2.35
N ILE A 355 -26.61 12.63 -1.97
CA ILE A 355 -25.32 13.11 -2.47
C ILE A 355 -24.83 12.17 -3.57
N TYR A 356 -24.58 12.73 -4.75
CA TYR A 356 -24.04 12.02 -5.91
C TYR A 356 -22.68 12.57 -6.29
N LEU A 357 -21.67 11.72 -6.36
CA LEU A 357 -20.35 12.05 -6.90
C LEU A 357 -20.46 12.27 -8.41
N LEU A 358 -20.02 13.44 -8.87
CA LEU A 358 -19.85 13.73 -10.29
C LEU A 358 -18.49 13.23 -10.79
N GLU A 359 -17.43 13.63 -10.08
CA GLU A 359 -16.04 13.27 -10.37
C GLU A 359 -15.13 13.60 -9.18
N ILE A 360 -13.96 12.98 -9.16
CA ILE A 360 -12.81 13.47 -8.40
C ILE A 360 -11.77 13.95 -9.42
N ASN A 361 -11.23 15.14 -9.21
CA ASN A 361 -10.18 15.75 -10.02
C ASN A 361 -8.83 15.59 -9.31
N PRO A 362 -7.99 14.63 -9.73
CA PRO A 362 -6.60 14.56 -9.29
C PRO A 362 -5.83 15.79 -9.80
N ASN A 363 -4.83 16.25 -9.06
CA ASN A 363 -4.03 17.42 -9.45
C ASN A 363 -4.86 18.66 -9.83
N CYS A 364 -5.99 18.87 -9.14
CA CYS A 364 -6.81 20.07 -9.35
C CYS A 364 -5.99 21.35 -9.19
N GLY A 365 -6.38 22.42 -9.89
CA GLY A 365 -5.74 23.73 -9.77
C GLY A 365 -5.71 24.22 -8.32
N VAL A 366 -4.51 24.48 -7.82
CA VAL A 366 -4.18 24.90 -6.45
C VAL A 366 -2.99 25.85 -6.49
N LEU A 367 -2.82 26.64 -5.43
CA LEU A 367 -1.65 27.51 -5.21
C LEU A 367 -1.52 28.59 -6.28
N TYR A 368 -2.65 29.09 -6.76
CA TYR A 368 -2.69 30.24 -7.65
C TYR A 368 -2.23 31.52 -6.94
N PRO A 369 -1.80 32.56 -7.67
CA PRO A 369 -1.53 33.86 -7.07
C PRO A 369 -2.78 34.42 -6.36
N PRO A 370 -2.63 35.17 -5.25
CA PRO A 370 -3.75 35.85 -4.62
C PRO A 370 -4.55 36.70 -5.61
N GLY A 371 -5.87 36.54 -5.61
CA GLY A 371 -6.79 37.21 -6.55
C GLY A 371 -7.10 36.40 -7.82
N LEU A 372 -6.37 35.32 -8.10
CA LEU A 372 -6.64 34.37 -9.19
C LEU A 372 -7.05 32.99 -8.63
N HIS A 373 -7.64 32.98 -7.45
CA HIS A 373 -7.99 31.76 -6.71
C HIS A 373 -9.07 30.96 -7.43
N GLY A 374 -8.82 29.66 -7.59
CA GLY A 374 -9.86 28.70 -7.95
C GLY A 374 -10.63 28.20 -6.73
N SER A 375 -11.57 27.28 -6.96
CA SER A 375 -12.35 26.65 -5.89
C SER A 375 -11.51 26.03 -4.76
N ALA A 376 -10.38 25.39 -5.06
CA ALA A 376 -9.53 24.76 -4.05
C ALA A 376 -8.80 25.80 -3.19
N ASP A 377 -8.26 26.87 -3.78
CA ASP A 377 -7.67 28.00 -3.06
C ASP A 377 -8.70 28.73 -2.21
N TYR A 378 -9.92 28.90 -2.73
CA TYR A 378 -11.02 29.46 -1.95
C TYR A 378 -11.31 28.60 -0.72
N ILE A 379 -11.42 27.26 -0.87
CA ILE A 379 -11.60 26.34 0.26
C ILE A 379 -10.48 26.51 1.30
N MET A 380 -9.21 26.55 0.87
CA MET A 380 -8.06 26.76 1.75
C MET A 380 -8.11 28.12 2.45
N SER A 381 -8.72 29.14 1.86
CA SER A 381 -8.83 30.47 2.49
C SER A 381 -9.84 30.53 3.65
N LEU A 382 -10.71 29.53 3.79
CA LEU A 382 -11.81 29.54 4.78
C LEU A 382 -11.38 29.16 6.19
N ASP A 383 -10.33 28.35 6.33
CA ASP A 383 -9.88 27.80 7.60
C ASP A 383 -8.40 28.11 7.84
N PRO A 384 -8.06 28.98 8.80
CA PRO A 384 -6.68 29.28 9.16
C PRO A 384 -5.85 28.05 9.58
N ALA A 385 -6.48 26.99 10.10
CA ALA A 385 -5.80 25.76 10.46
C ALA A 385 -5.43 24.90 9.22
N HIS A 386 -6.13 25.11 8.11
CA HIS A 386 -5.96 24.39 6.84
C HIS A 386 -5.70 25.35 5.67
N ASP A 387 -4.97 26.42 5.93
CA ASP A 387 -4.63 27.44 4.94
C ASP A 387 -3.66 26.93 3.86
N HIS A 388 -3.31 27.79 2.91
CA HIS A 388 -2.43 27.42 1.79
C HIS A 388 -1.06 26.92 2.25
N LEU A 389 -0.50 27.51 3.31
CA LEU A 389 0.81 27.10 3.84
C LEU A 389 0.70 25.77 4.60
N ALA A 390 -0.37 25.58 5.37
CA ALA A 390 -0.67 24.31 6.02
C ALA A 390 -0.89 23.19 4.98
N PHE A 391 -1.58 23.48 3.88
CA PHE A 391 -1.73 22.58 2.75
C PHE A 391 -0.37 22.21 2.12
N ILE A 392 0.49 23.20 1.82
CA ILE A 392 1.86 22.98 1.30
C ILE A 392 2.66 22.07 2.23
N ARG A 393 2.67 22.37 3.53
CA ARG A 393 3.36 21.55 4.55
C ARG A 393 2.85 20.11 4.55
N THR A 394 1.53 19.93 4.48
CA THR A 394 0.88 18.62 4.48
C THR A 394 1.28 17.80 3.26
N ILE A 395 1.14 18.35 2.04
CA ILE A 395 1.46 17.58 0.82
C ILE A 395 2.96 17.28 0.70
N ILE A 396 3.84 18.15 1.20
CA ILE A 396 5.28 17.90 1.29
C ILE A 396 5.58 16.78 2.28
N ALA A 397 4.98 16.84 3.48
CA ALA A 397 5.15 15.80 4.49
C ALA A 397 4.68 14.44 3.95
N SER A 398 3.54 14.41 3.26
CA SER A 398 3.00 13.22 2.63
C SER A 398 3.96 12.69 1.54
N ALA A 399 4.49 13.54 0.67
CA ALA A 399 5.46 13.13 -0.34
C ALA A 399 6.73 12.51 0.24
N LEU A 400 7.30 13.14 1.27
CA LEU A 400 8.49 12.66 1.96
C LEU A 400 8.24 11.33 2.68
N GLU A 401 7.10 11.19 3.35
CA GLU A 401 6.76 9.97 4.06
C GLU A 401 6.46 8.81 3.10
N ARG A 402 5.72 9.06 2.02
CA ARG A 402 5.50 8.08 0.95
C ARG A 402 6.83 7.60 0.35
N HIS A 403 7.73 8.54 0.04
CA HIS A 403 9.04 8.21 -0.49
C HIS A 403 9.85 7.36 0.49
N ARG A 404 9.87 7.73 1.78
CA ARG A 404 10.54 6.96 2.84
C ARG A 404 9.99 5.54 2.94
N LEU A 405 8.66 5.37 2.94
CA LEU A 405 7.99 4.06 3.01
C LEU A 405 8.26 3.20 1.77
N LYS A 406 8.46 3.83 0.60
CA LYS A 406 8.84 3.15 -0.65
C LYS A 406 10.30 2.69 -0.67
N GLN A 407 11.17 3.25 0.15
CA GLN A 407 12.60 2.88 0.12
C GLN A 407 12.81 1.44 0.58
N ARG A 408 13.50 0.67 -0.25
CA ARG A 408 13.84 -0.72 0.05
C ARG A 408 14.73 -0.78 1.29
N LYS A 409 14.26 -1.47 2.33
CA LYS A 409 15.07 -1.77 3.53
C LYS A 409 16.03 -2.93 3.32
N VAL A 410 15.79 -3.74 2.29
CA VAL A 410 16.50 -4.98 2.00
C VAL A 410 16.86 -5.10 0.52
N ARG A 411 17.91 -5.85 0.20
CA ARG A 411 18.30 -6.16 -1.18
C ARG A 411 18.71 -7.63 -1.32
N PRO A 412 18.51 -8.23 -2.51
CA PRO A 412 19.06 -9.55 -2.81
C PRO A 412 20.58 -9.57 -2.64
N ALA A 413 21.09 -10.63 -2.02
CA ALA A 413 22.51 -10.88 -1.88
C ALA A 413 22.78 -12.38 -1.91
N PHE A 414 23.96 -12.77 -2.39
CA PHE A 414 24.42 -14.15 -2.30
C PHE A 414 25.09 -14.38 -0.95
N PHE A 415 24.69 -15.44 -0.25
CA PHE A 415 25.24 -15.84 1.03
C PHE A 415 25.91 -17.21 0.90
N ARG A 416 27.18 -17.30 1.31
CA ARG A 416 27.85 -18.60 1.37
C ARG A 416 27.37 -19.36 2.59
N ARG A 417 27.15 -20.66 2.46
CA ARG A 417 26.82 -21.50 3.62
C ARG A 417 28.03 -21.54 4.57
N PRO A 418 27.84 -21.32 5.88
CA PRO A 418 28.89 -21.58 6.85
C PRO A 418 29.31 -23.06 6.75
N PRO A 419 30.61 -23.37 6.84
CA PRO A 419 31.03 -24.76 6.98
C PRO A 419 30.34 -25.35 8.21
N ARG A 420 29.85 -26.60 8.10
CA ARG A 420 29.30 -27.32 9.26
C ARG A 420 30.36 -27.28 10.36
N PRO A 421 30.05 -26.79 11.58
CA PRO A 421 31.02 -26.90 12.66
C PRO A 421 31.39 -28.37 12.77
N ALA A 422 32.68 -28.68 12.65
CA ALA A 422 33.16 -30.05 12.79
C ALA A 422 32.58 -30.56 14.11
N ALA A 423 31.75 -31.61 14.04
CA ALA A 423 31.33 -32.31 15.23
C ALA A 423 32.60 -32.56 16.03
N THR A 424 32.62 -32.18 17.31
CA THR A 424 33.74 -32.51 18.18
C THR A 424 33.72 -34.02 18.28
N VAL A 425 34.45 -34.68 17.37
CA VAL A 425 34.70 -36.11 17.39
C VAL A 425 35.72 -36.32 18.51
N THR A 426 35.29 -36.14 19.75
CA THR A 426 36.10 -36.38 20.95
C THR A 426 35.32 -37.29 21.87
N ALA A 427 35.29 -38.57 21.49
CA ALA A 427 35.26 -39.76 22.38
C ALA A 427 34.88 -41.03 21.60
N ALA A 428 33.89 -40.97 20.69
CA ALA A 428 33.30 -42.18 20.10
C ALA A 428 34.14 -42.85 18.99
N VAL A 429 34.85 -42.07 18.16
CA VAL A 429 35.68 -42.61 17.07
C VAL A 429 37.02 -43.15 17.59
N ALA A 430 37.54 -42.59 18.70
CA ALA A 430 38.73 -43.12 19.38
C ALA A 430 38.46 -44.52 19.99
N THR A 431 37.26 -44.73 20.55
CA THR A 431 36.86 -46.05 21.08
C THR A 431 36.63 -47.10 19.98
N ALA A 432 36.12 -46.70 18.81
CA ALA A 432 35.92 -47.63 17.69
C ALA A 432 37.26 -48.02 17.02
N ALA A 433 38.20 -47.09 16.89
CA ALA A 433 39.53 -47.36 16.34
C ALA A 433 40.38 -48.22 17.30
N ALA A 434 40.27 -48.02 18.61
CA ALA A 434 40.96 -48.85 19.61
C ALA A 434 40.42 -50.29 19.67
N ALA A 435 39.12 -50.49 19.49
CA ALA A 435 38.50 -51.82 19.45
C ALA A 435 38.90 -52.62 18.19
N ALA A 436 39.00 -51.96 17.03
CA ALA A 436 39.45 -52.59 15.79
C ALA A 436 40.94 -52.98 15.82
N ALA A 437 41.80 -52.14 16.43
CA ALA A 437 43.21 -52.44 16.61
C ALA A 437 43.47 -53.62 17.57
N ALA A 438 42.64 -53.76 18.62
CA ALA A 438 42.73 -54.89 19.55
C ALA A 438 42.30 -56.24 18.92
N ALA A 439 41.34 -56.22 18.00
CA ALA A 439 40.90 -57.42 17.28
C ALA A 439 41.95 -57.92 16.26
N ALA A 440 42.68 -57.01 15.61
CA ALA A 440 43.74 -57.35 14.65
C ALA A 440 44.99 -57.94 15.33
N ALA A 441 45.29 -57.55 16.57
CA ALA A 441 46.45 -58.06 17.32
C ALA A 441 46.25 -59.49 17.87
N ALA A 442 45.01 -59.98 17.97
CA ALA A 442 44.69 -61.31 18.50
C ALA A 442 44.78 -62.45 17.47
N ALA A 443 44.94 -62.14 16.17
CA ALA A 443 44.89 -63.12 15.08
C ALA A 443 46.26 -63.66 14.61
N THR A 444 47.37 -63.27 15.26
CA THR A 444 48.72 -63.63 14.80
C THR A 444 49.50 -64.40 15.86
N GLN A 445 49.34 -65.72 15.89
CA GLN A 445 50.37 -66.66 16.39
C GLN A 445 50.48 -67.89 15.47
N PRO A 446 51.68 -68.45 15.30
CA PRO A 446 52.06 -69.19 14.09
C PRO A 446 51.93 -70.70 14.28
N ASN A 447 51.62 -71.43 13.22
CA ASN A 447 51.97 -72.85 13.15
C ASN A 447 52.25 -73.32 11.71
N GLY A 448 53.55 -73.50 11.44
CA GLY A 448 54.11 -74.79 11.02
C GLY A 448 53.69 -75.44 9.70
N ASN A 449 54.55 -75.22 8.70
CA ASN A 449 55.18 -76.24 7.84
C ASN A 449 54.60 -76.52 6.42
N ALA A 450 55.48 -76.25 5.43
CA ALA A 450 55.75 -76.87 4.12
C ALA A 450 54.59 -77.34 3.22
N ASN A 451 54.55 -77.08 1.91
CA ASN A 451 55.62 -77.27 0.92
C ASN A 451 55.18 -76.68 -0.44
N GLY A 452 56.13 -76.22 -1.27
CA GLY A 452 56.05 -76.38 -2.73
C GLY A 452 55.55 -75.23 -3.64
N ASN A 453 56.50 -74.48 -4.19
CA ASN A 453 56.59 -73.89 -5.55
C ASN A 453 55.38 -73.20 -6.22
N GLY A 454 55.59 -71.95 -6.63
CA GLY A 454 55.25 -71.51 -7.99
C GLY A 454 54.61 -70.13 -8.17
N HIS A 455 55.46 -69.16 -8.53
CA HIS A 455 55.16 -67.93 -9.28
C HIS A 455 54.58 -66.71 -8.56
N ALA A 456 55.33 -65.62 -8.70
CA ALA A 456 55.07 -64.29 -8.20
C ALA A 456 53.96 -63.60 -9.00
N ALA A 457 52.96 -63.09 -8.29
CA ALA A 457 52.05 -62.06 -8.76
C ALA A 457 52.06 -60.92 -7.74
N GLN A 458 52.43 -59.73 -8.20
CA GLN A 458 52.57 -58.51 -7.42
C GLN A 458 51.15 -57.95 -7.13
N ALA A 459 50.73 -57.98 -5.87
CA ALA A 459 49.51 -57.33 -5.39
C ALA A 459 49.87 -55.92 -4.87
N GLY A 460 49.39 -54.89 -5.57
CA GLY A 460 49.41 -53.51 -5.11
C GLY A 460 48.15 -52.80 -5.58
N SER A 461 47.59 -51.92 -4.74
CA SER A 461 46.43 -51.01 -4.93
C SER A 461 45.15 -51.26 -4.10
N GLY A 462 45.28 -51.71 -2.85
CA GLY A 462 44.13 -51.79 -1.91
C GLY A 462 43.74 -50.46 -1.23
N GLU A 463 44.68 -49.53 -1.02
CA GLU A 463 44.42 -48.30 -0.23
C GLU A 463 44.00 -47.10 -1.07
N GLU A 464 44.48 -46.98 -2.33
CA GLU A 464 44.10 -45.88 -3.23
C GLU A 464 42.65 -46.01 -3.74
N GLY A 465 42.15 -47.24 -3.91
CA GLY A 465 40.77 -47.50 -4.34
C GLY A 465 39.71 -47.13 -3.28
N ALA A 466 40.02 -47.30 -1.99
CA ALA A 466 39.11 -46.95 -0.90
C ALA A 466 39.05 -45.43 -0.66
N ALA A 467 40.18 -44.72 -0.80
CA ALA A 467 40.24 -43.27 -0.72
C ALA A 467 39.55 -42.61 -1.93
N ALA A 468 39.72 -43.16 -3.14
CA ALA A 468 39.03 -42.69 -4.34
C ALA A 468 37.51 -42.98 -4.29
N ALA A 469 37.08 -44.12 -3.74
CA ALA A 469 35.66 -44.42 -3.55
C ALA A 469 35.01 -43.53 -2.46
N ALA A 470 35.73 -43.19 -1.40
CA ALA A 470 35.26 -42.25 -0.38
C ALA A 470 35.21 -40.80 -0.88
N ALA A 471 36.20 -40.39 -1.70
CA ALA A 471 36.21 -39.08 -2.36
C ALA A 471 35.12 -38.98 -3.45
N ALA A 472 34.86 -40.04 -4.20
CA ALA A 472 33.77 -40.11 -5.18
C ALA A 472 32.39 -40.16 -4.50
N ALA A 473 32.27 -40.82 -3.34
CA ALA A 473 31.04 -40.79 -2.54
C ALA A 473 30.79 -39.41 -1.89
N ALA A 474 31.85 -38.70 -1.47
CA ALA A 474 31.76 -37.33 -0.97
C ALA A 474 31.44 -36.31 -2.09
N ALA A 475 31.99 -36.50 -3.29
CA ALA A 475 31.67 -35.69 -4.46
C ALA A 475 30.25 -35.97 -5.00
N ALA A 476 29.78 -37.21 -4.91
CA ALA A 476 28.40 -37.57 -5.27
C ALA A 476 27.35 -37.09 -4.25
N ASP A 477 27.74 -36.84 -2.99
CA ASP A 477 26.90 -36.23 -1.96
C ASP A 477 26.76 -34.70 -2.15
N GLU A 478 27.77 -34.05 -2.77
CA GLU A 478 27.71 -32.63 -3.16
C GLU A 478 26.71 -32.37 -4.31
N GLU A 479 26.54 -33.32 -5.23
CA GLU A 479 25.74 -33.13 -6.46
C GLU A 479 24.25 -33.47 -6.32
N ARG A 480 23.82 -34.12 -5.22
CA ARG A 480 22.47 -34.72 -5.13
C ARG A 480 21.45 -33.99 -4.26
N SER A 481 21.76 -32.78 -3.80
CA SER A 481 20.80 -31.95 -3.05
C SER A 481 20.10 -30.95 -3.97
N GLY A 482 18.97 -31.39 -4.55
CA GLY A 482 17.94 -30.48 -5.06
C GLY A 482 17.61 -29.44 -3.99
N ALA A 483 17.57 -28.17 -4.40
CA ALA A 483 17.48 -27.00 -3.53
C ALA A 483 18.61 -26.92 -2.47
N GLY A 484 19.88 -26.81 -2.92
CA GLY A 484 20.96 -26.30 -2.06
C GLY A 484 22.24 -27.12 -1.99
N GLY A 485 22.69 -27.74 -3.08
CA GLY A 485 24.03 -28.33 -3.21
C GLY A 485 25.00 -27.38 -3.94
N GLY A 486 25.98 -26.81 -3.22
CA GLY A 486 27.09 -26.04 -3.77
C GLY A 486 27.22 -24.58 -3.26
N ALA A 487 28.22 -24.33 -2.40
CA ALA A 487 28.84 -23.03 -2.05
C ALA A 487 27.99 -21.86 -1.47
N GLY A 488 26.66 -21.84 -1.53
CA GLY A 488 25.82 -20.75 -1.02
C GLY A 488 24.40 -20.72 -1.59
N GLY A 489 23.64 -19.66 -1.26
CA GLY A 489 22.28 -19.44 -1.75
C GLY A 489 21.93 -17.96 -1.81
N TRP A 490 20.87 -17.61 -2.54
CA TRP A 490 20.36 -16.25 -2.60
C TRP A 490 19.53 -15.96 -1.35
N GLY A 491 19.65 -14.75 -0.82
CA GLY A 491 18.87 -14.30 0.33
C GLY A 491 18.71 -12.79 0.30
N LEU A 492 18.14 -12.25 1.37
CA LEU A 492 18.00 -10.82 1.56
C LEU A 492 18.99 -10.29 2.59
N ARG A 493 19.51 -9.08 2.36
CA ARG A 493 20.37 -8.34 3.29
C ARG A 493 19.75 -7.00 3.64
N ALA A 494 19.76 -6.63 4.92
CA ALA A 494 19.39 -5.30 5.35
C ALA A 494 20.38 -4.25 4.80
N VAL A 495 19.88 -3.13 4.28
CA VAL A 495 20.71 -2.00 3.80
C VAL A 495 20.61 -0.77 4.70
N VAL A 496 19.67 -0.79 5.63
CA VAL A 496 19.42 0.25 6.65
C VAL A 496 19.19 -0.45 7.99
N PRO A 497 19.31 0.24 9.14
CA PRO A 497 18.86 -0.33 10.40
C PRO A 497 17.34 -0.52 10.36
N ILE A 498 16.85 -1.66 10.84
CA ILE A 498 15.42 -1.97 10.92
C ILE A 498 15.07 -2.27 12.37
N LYS A 499 14.08 -1.58 12.91
CA LYS A 499 13.65 -1.76 14.30
C LYS A 499 12.69 -2.94 14.46
N ALA A 500 12.70 -3.55 15.64
CA ALA A 500 11.72 -4.56 16.01
C ALA A 500 10.29 -4.05 15.76
N GLY A 501 9.44 -4.89 15.17
CA GLY A 501 8.08 -4.56 14.78
C GLY A 501 7.92 -3.83 13.45
N GLU A 502 9.01 -3.37 12.81
CA GLU A 502 8.91 -2.76 11.49
C GLU A 502 8.70 -3.81 10.39
N VAL A 503 7.85 -3.46 9.41
CA VAL A 503 7.74 -4.22 8.17
C VAL A 503 9.09 -4.19 7.42
N VAL A 504 9.63 -5.38 7.18
CA VAL A 504 10.85 -5.64 6.40
C VAL A 504 10.51 -5.78 4.94
N GLN A 505 9.44 -6.51 4.64
CA GLN A 505 8.89 -6.73 3.31
C GLN A 505 7.37 -6.66 3.37
N ARG A 506 6.80 -5.75 2.56
CA ARG A 506 5.35 -5.62 2.40
C ARG A 506 4.90 -6.45 1.21
N ASN A 507 4.06 -7.43 1.45
CA ASN A 507 3.44 -8.30 0.47
C ASN A 507 1.91 -8.15 0.47
N GLU A 508 1.30 -7.67 1.54
CA GLU A 508 -0.13 -7.36 1.54
C GLU A 508 -0.47 -6.38 0.40
N GLN A 509 -1.52 -6.73 -0.34
CA GLN A 509 -1.99 -6.02 -1.54
C GLN A 509 -0.94 -5.77 -2.64
N ARG A 510 0.15 -6.55 -2.66
CA ARG A 510 1.16 -6.51 -3.73
C ARG A 510 0.89 -7.56 -4.80
N LYS A 511 1.43 -7.29 -6.00
CA LYS A 511 1.41 -8.24 -7.10
C LYS A 511 2.26 -9.45 -6.71
N HIS A 512 1.70 -10.62 -6.93
CA HIS A 512 2.37 -11.90 -6.71
C HIS A 512 2.24 -12.74 -7.98
N VAL A 513 3.29 -13.51 -8.31
CA VAL A 513 3.19 -14.50 -9.38
C VAL A 513 2.73 -15.81 -8.78
N LEU A 514 1.54 -16.27 -9.18
CA LEU A 514 0.95 -17.51 -8.67
C LEU A 514 1.22 -18.66 -9.64
N ALA A 515 1.61 -19.81 -9.09
CA ALA A 515 1.74 -21.05 -9.84
C ALA A 515 0.99 -22.17 -9.13
N SER A 516 0.13 -22.88 -9.87
CA SER A 516 -0.53 -24.08 -9.36
C SER A 516 0.37 -25.30 -9.54
N LYS A 517 0.25 -26.28 -8.63
CA LYS A 517 0.99 -27.54 -8.71
C LYS A 517 0.85 -28.24 -10.07
N GLY A 518 -0.37 -28.30 -10.58
CA GLY A 518 -0.65 -28.93 -11.87
C GLY A 518 0.00 -28.21 -13.04
N PHE A 519 0.06 -26.87 -13.00
CA PHE A 519 0.80 -26.10 -14.01
C PHE A 519 2.30 -26.40 -13.93
N VAL A 520 2.89 -26.33 -12.73
CA VAL A 520 4.31 -26.62 -12.51
C VAL A 520 4.69 -28.01 -13.00
N GLN A 521 3.88 -29.03 -12.69
CA GLN A 521 4.13 -30.41 -13.12
C GLN A 521 4.04 -30.62 -14.63
N ARG A 522 3.13 -29.91 -15.32
CA ARG A 522 2.97 -30.05 -16.78
C ARG A 522 3.97 -29.23 -17.58
N CYS A 523 4.33 -28.04 -17.07
CA CYS A 523 5.05 -27.04 -17.85
C CYS A 523 6.53 -26.93 -17.46
N TRP A 524 6.94 -27.36 -16.27
CA TRP A 524 8.33 -27.26 -15.79
C TRP A 524 8.91 -28.66 -15.56
N PRO A 525 9.70 -29.19 -16.52
CA PRO A 525 10.29 -30.52 -16.42
C PRO A 525 11.12 -30.70 -15.14
N GLU A 526 11.15 -31.92 -14.60
CA GLU A 526 12.05 -32.26 -13.49
C GLU A 526 13.51 -32.03 -13.89
N GLY A 527 14.30 -31.46 -12.96
CA GLY A 527 15.69 -31.05 -13.22
C GLY A 527 15.85 -29.78 -14.06
N SER A 528 14.76 -29.12 -14.47
CA SER A 528 14.86 -27.78 -15.06
C SER A 528 15.20 -26.74 -13.99
N ARG A 529 15.94 -25.69 -14.39
CA ARG A 529 16.29 -24.58 -13.49
C ARG A 529 15.05 -23.92 -12.89
N GLN A 530 13.99 -23.73 -13.67
CA GLN A 530 12.73 -23.18 -13.18
C GLN A 530 12.12 -24.06 -12.09
N ARG A 531 12.16 -25.39 -12.27
CA ARG A 531 11.66 -26.34 -11.28
C ARG A 531 12.50 -26.33 -10.00
N GLU A 532 13.83 -26.35 -10.12
CA GLU A 532 14.74 -26.27 -8.97
C GLU A 532 14.54 -24.99 -8.15
N TRP A 533 14.37 -23.85 -8.84
CA TRP A 533 14.13 -22.56 -8.19
C TRP A 533 12.76 -22.50 -7.50
N PHE A 534 11.73 -23.06 -8.12
CA PHE A 534 10.42 -23.19 -7.50
C PHE A 534 10.49 -24.05 -6.24
N ASP A 535 11.07 -25.25 -6.34
CA ASP A 535 11.15 -26.20 -5.23
C ASP A 535 12.00 -25.64 -4.07
N GLY A 536 12.99 -24.78 -4.36
CA GLY A 536 13.90 -24.22 -3.36
C GLY A 536 13.45 -22.94 -2.67
N TYR A 537 12.63 -22.11 -3.32
CA TYR A 537 12.28 -20.80 -2.74
C TYR A 537 10.80 -20.42 -2.83
N ALA A 538 9.96 -21.11 -3.61
CA ALA A 538 8.53 -20.76 -3.71
C ALA A 538 7.81 -21.00 -2.38
N TYR A 539 6.81 -20.16 -2.08
CA TYR A 539 6.06 -20.25 -0.82
C TYR A 539 4.63 -20.73 -1.05
N PRO A 540 4.17 -21.78 -0.34
CA PRO A 540 2.82 -22.30 -0.49
C PRO A 540 1.79 -21.38 0.17
N LEU A 541 0.76 -21.01 -0.59
CA LEU A 541 -0.46 -20.40 -0.04
C LEU A 541 -1.43 -21.47 0.48
N ASN A 542 -1.41 -22.64 -0.16
CA ASN A 542 -2.11 -23.86 0.24
C ASN A 542 -1.40 -25.08 -0.38
N ASP A 543 -2.06 -26.24 -0.41
CA ASP A 543 -1.48 -27.48 -0.94
C ASP A 543 -1.41 -27.56 -2.49
N ASP A 544 -2.02 -26.59 -3.18
CA ASP A 544 -2.15 -26.57 -4.65
C ASP A 544 -1.63 -25.28 -5.30
N VAL A 545 -1.47 -24.19 -4.56
CA VAL A 545 -1.05 -22.88 -5.08
C VAL A 545 0.14 -22.33 -4.30
N TRP A 546 1.16 -21.92 -5.04
CA TRP A 546 2.35 -21.26 -4.53
C TRP A 546 2.46 -19.87 -5.13
N VAL A 547 3.10 -18.98 -4.39
CA VAL A 547 3.69 -17.81 -5.00
C VAL A 547 5.13 -18.12 -5.39
N THR A 548 5.50 -17.67 -6.57
CA THR A 548 6.81 -17.81 -7.19
C THR A 548 7.31 -16.46 -7.69
N TRP A 549 8.45 -16.46 -8.35
CA TRP A 549 9.20 -15.27 -8.74
C TRP A 549 8.55 -14.50 -9.89
N SER A 550 8.64 -13.18 -9.79
CA SER A 550 8.37 -12.24 -10.89
C SER A 550 9.42 -12.38 -12.00
N ASP A 551 9.07 -12.02 -13.22
CA ASP A 551 10.05 -11.85 -14.30
C ASP A 551 10.93 -10.60 -14.07
N ASP A 552 10.54 -9.69 -13.17
CA ASP A 552 11.37 -8.57 -12.71
C ASP A 552 12.33 -9.01 -11.58
N PRO A 553 13.66 -8.99 -11.80
CA PRO A 553 14.64 -9.34 -10.76
C PRO A 553 14.58 -8.45 -9.51
N ASN A 554 14.00 -7.24 -9.60
CA ASN A 554 13.85 -6.36 -8.45
C ASN A 554 12.82 -6.88 -7.45
N ASP A 555 11.84 -7.66 -7.93
CA ASP A 555 10.80 -8.31 -7.12
C ASP A 555 11.28 -9.64 -6.54
N TRP A 556 12.51 -10.07 -6.83
CA TRP A 556 13.07 -11.29 -6.25
C TRP A 556 13.42 -11.06 -4.79
N LEU A 557 12.70 -11.74 -3.91
CA LEU A 557 12.79 -11.60 -2.46
C LEU A 557 13.02 -12.97 -1.79
N PRO A 558 14.14 -13.66 -2.08
CA PRO A 558 14.42 -14.98 -1.53
C PRO A 558 14.69 -14.90 -0.02
N LEU A 559 13.96 -15.68 0.76
CA LEU A 559 14.12 -15.77 2.21
C LEU A 559 14.80 -17.07 2.61
N ASN A 560 15.91 -16.92 3.35
CA ASN A 560 16.69 -18.06 3.84
C ASN A 560 16.24 -18.48 5.24
N HIS A 561 16.42 -19.78 5.49
CA HIS A 561 16.09 -20.36 6.77
C HIS A 561 17.03 -19.95 7.91
N SER A 562 16.48 -19.65 9.09
CA SER A 562 17.18 -19.71 10.39
C SER A 562 16.28 -20.35 11.45
N CYS A 563 16.86 -21.15 12.35
CA CYS A 563 16.15 -21.70 13.51
C CYS A 563 15.92 -20.65 14.61
N ASP A 564 16.62 -19.52 14.55
CA ASP A 564 16.33 -18.31 15.34
C ASP A 564 16.28 -17.12 14.37
N PRO A 565 15.15 -16.92 13.68
CA PRO A 565 15.05 -15.91 12.64
C PRO A 565 14.92 -14.50 13.22
N ASN A 566 15.41 -13.52 12.46
CA ASN A 566 15.22 -12.10 12.76
C ASN A 566 13.92 -11.53 12.18
N THR A 567 13.17 -12.31 11.41
CA THR A 567 11.84 -11.95 10.92
C THR A 567 10.79 -13.02 11.21
N TRP A 568 9.53 -12.61 11.17
CA TRP A 568 8.35 -13.45 11.30
C TRP A 568 7.20 -12.92 10.43
N LEU A 569 6.14 -13.70 10.26
CA LEU A 569 5.02 -13.33 9.40
C LEU A 569 3.96 -12.53 10.17
N LEU A 570 3.38 -11.54 9.50
CA LEU A 570 2.13 -10.90 9.91
C LEU A 570 1.24 -10.82 8.66
N GLY A 571 0.26 -11.73 8.55
CA GLY A 571 -0.42 -11.95 7.28
C GLY A 571 0.57 -12.44 6.22
N LEU A 572 0.65 -11.74 5.09
CA LEU A 572 1.62 -11.96 4.02
C LEU A 572 2.94 -11.19 4.23
N ASP A 573 2.96 -10.19 5.11
CA ASP A 573 4.13 -9.35 5.37
C ASP A 573 5.19 -10.08 6.19
N ALA A 574 6.46 -9.73 5.94
CA ALA A 574 7.57 -10.09 6.81
C ALA A 574 7.92 -8.90 7.72
N VAL A 575 7.86 -9.12 9.03
CA VAL A 575 8.10 -8.10 10.07
C VAL A 575 9.35 -8.47 10.86
N ALA A 576 10.11 -7.46 11.28
CA ALA A 576 11.29 -7.65 12.12
C ALA A 576 10.89 -8.15 13.52
N ARG A 577 11.41 -9.31 13.94
CA ARG A 577 11.20 -9.89 15.27
C ARG A 577 12.09 -9.22 16.34
N ARG A 578 13.20 -8.62 15.91
CA ARG A 578 14.14 -7.85 16.71
C ARG A 578 14.77 -6.74 15.87
N ASP A 579 15.55 -5.88 16.49
CA ASP A 579 16.40 -4.94 15.76
C ASP A 579 17.37 -5.71 14.83
N ILE A 580 17.49 -5.22 13.58
CA ILE A 580 18.34 -5.78 12.51
C ILE A 580 19.34 -4.72 12.08
N ALA A 581 20.63 -5.08 12.10
CA ALA A 581 21.70 -4.16 11.71
C ALA A 581 21.85 -4.07 10.19
N PRO A 582 22.32 -2.92 9.65
CA PRO A 582 22.76 -2.85 8.25
C PRO A 582 23.77 -3.95 7.93
N GLY A 583 23.59 -4.61 6.79
CA GLY A 583 24.44 -5.72 6.37
C GLY A 583 24.04 -7.08 6.92
N GLU A 584 23.12 -7.16 7.88
CA GLU A 584 22.66 -8.44 8.42
C GLU A 584 21.77 -9.21 7.41
N GLN A 585 21.84 -10.54 7.42
CA GLN A 585 20.98 -11.39 6.59
C GLN A 585 19.56 -11.43 7.16
N ILE A 586 18.56 -11.26 6.29
CA ILE A 586 17.16 -11.46 6.65
C ILE A 586 16.86 -12.96 6.58
N THR A 587 16.31 -13.49 7.68
CA THR A 587 16.02 -14.92 7.82
C THR A 587 14.65 -15.14 8.43
N ILE A 588 14.03 -16.27 8.08
CA ILE A 588 12.72 -16.72 8.53
C ILE A 588 12.79 -18.21 8.88
N ASP A 589 11.92 -18.71 9.76
CA ASP A 589 11.83 -20.14 10.02
C ASP A 589 10.86 -20.81 9.05
N TYR A 590 11.31 -21.83 8.31
CA TYR A 590 10.49 -22.52 7.32
C TYR A 590 9.32 -23.29 7.96
N ALA A 591 9.39 -23.60 9.26
CA ALA A 591 8.25 -24.16 10.00
C ALA A 591 7.04 -23.21 10.05
N THR A 592 7.22 -21.92 9.74
CA THR A 592 6.15 -20.91 9.77
C THR A 592 5.33 -20.85 8.49
N PHE A 593 5.79 -21.43 7.38
CA PHE A 593 5.04 -21.42 6.11
C PHE A 593 5.16 -22.70 5.27
N CYS A 594 6.23 -23.49 5.40
CA CYS A 594 6.36 -24.76 4.71
C CYS A 594 5.58 -25.88 5.41
N THR A 595 5.14 -26.86 4.62
CA THR A 595 4.46 -28.08 5.09
C THR A 595 5.10 -29.31 4.43
N GLY A 596 4.41 -30.46 4.40
CA GLY A 596 4.95 -31.75 3.95
C GLY A 596 5.48 -31.81 2.51
N HIS A 597 5.30 -30.76 1.70
CA HIS A 597 5.88 -30.66 0.35
C HIS A 597 7.36 -30.27 0.34
N MET A 598 7.88 -29.65 1.42
CA MET A 598 9.28 -29.26 1.49
C MET A 598 10.17 -30.47 1.81
N ALA A 599 11.16 -30.73 0.96
CA ALA A 599 12.17 -31.76 1.22
C ALA A 599 12.98 -31.42 2.48
N PRO A 600 13.25 -32.39 3.37
CA PRO A 600 14.06 -32.15 4.56
C PRO A 600 15.52 -31.89 4.19
N PHE A 601 16.19 -31.02 4.96
CA PHE A 601 17.60 -30.69 4.74
C PHE A 601 18.37 -30.53 6.07
N ASP A 602 19.69 -30.72 6.00
CA ASP A 602 20.60 -30.50 7.11
C ASP A 602 20.87 -28.98 7.27
N CYS A 603 20.64 -28.45 8.46
CA CYS A 603 20.66 -27.03 8.75
C CYS A 603 22.01 -26.57 9.32
N CYS A 604 22.58 -25.55 8.67
CA CYS A 604 23.83 -24.88 9.08
C CYS A 604 23.61 -23.38 9.31
N CYS A 605 22.44 -22.97 9.85
CA CYS A 605 22.07 -21.56 9.98
C CYS A 605 22.93 -20.75 10.98
N GLY A 606 23.68 -21.43 11.86
CA GLY A 606 24.55 -20.78 12.84
C GLY A 606 23.85 -20.25 14.09
N ALA A 607 22.52 -20.40 14.21
CA ALA A 607 21.80 -20.08 15.44
C ALA A 607 22.26 -20.97 16.60
N ALA A 608 22.32 -20.42 17.82
CA ALA A 608 22.70 -21.18 19.02
C ALA A 608 21.76 -22.38 19.28
N ALA A 609 20.48 -22.21 18.96
CA ALA A 609 19.45 -23.26 19.03
C ALA A 609 19.20 -23.94 17.66
N CYS A 610 20.24 -24.11 16.82
CA CYS A 610 20.09 -24.77 15.53
C CYS A 610 19.56 -26.21 15.70
N ARG A 611 18.49 -26.55 14.97
CA ARG A 611 17.87 -27.89 15.01
C ARG A 611 18.70 -28.98 14.34
N GLY A 612 19.72 -28.62 13.56
CA GLY A 612 20.55 -29.54 12.79
C GLY A 612 19.85 -30.17 11.57
N ARG A 613 18.56 -30.46 11.65
CA ARG A 613 17.73 -30.93 10.52
C ARG A 613 16.38 -30.19 10.52
N VAL A 614 15.96 -29.73 9.35
CA VAL A 614 14.69 -29.01 9.15
C VAL A 614 13.82 -29.82 8.21
N SER A 615 12.53 -29.92 8.51
CA SER A 615 11.59 -30.74 7.73
C SER A 615 10.24 -30.05 7.53
N GLY A 616 9.51 -30.48 6.50
CA GLY A 616 8.15 -30.03 6.25
C GLY A 616 7.14 -30.39 7.35
N ALA A 617 7.50 -31.29 8.27
CA ALA A 617 6.65 -31.67 9.41
C ALA A 617 6.80 -30.71 10.60
N ASP A 618 7.86 -29.88 10.63
CA ASP A 618 8.20 -29.03 11.78
C ASP A 618 7.08 -28.06 12.14
N HIS A 619 6.26 -27.64 11.16
CA HIS A 619 5.10 -26.76 11.36
C HIS A 619 4.07 -27.30 12.36
N LEU A 620 4.06 -28.60 12.66
CA LEU A 620 3.20 -29.23 13.66
C LEU A 620 3.88 -29.40 15.03
N ALA A 621 5.13 -29.00 15.22
CA ALA A 621 5.75 -29.11 16.53
C ALA A 621 5.09 -28.13 17.52
N ASP A 622 5.08 -28.46 18.81
CA ASP A 622 4.45 -27.63 19.85
C ASP A 622 5.17 -26.28 20.01
N TRP A 623 6.51 -26.31 19.97
CA TRP A 623 7.37 -25.13 20.07
C TRP A 623 7.06 -24.05 19.02
N VAL A 624 6.52 -24.41 17.83
CA VAL A 624 6.12 -23.41 16.82
C VAL A 624 5.01 -22.51 17.38
N GLY A 625 4.08 -23.08 18.15
CA GLY A 625 3.01 -22.32 18.81
C GLY A 625 3.53 -21.48 19.97
N GLU A 626 4.54 -21.97 20.68
CA GLU A 626 5.17 -21.28 21.81
C GLU A 626 6.05 -20.09 21.34
N VAL A 627 6.80 -20.27 20.25
CA VAL A 627 7.76 -19.29 19.73
C VAL A 627 7.12 -18.28 18.79
N TYR A 628 6.24 -18.73 17.88
CA TYR A 628 5.67 -17.87 16.85
C TYR A 628 4.21 -17.50 17.10
N GLY A 629 3.46 -18.28 17.89
CA GLY A 629 2.05 -18.01 18.16
C GLY A 629 1.24 -17.84 16.87
N HIS A 630 0.81 -16.62 16.59
CA HIS A 630 0.05 -16.24 15.39
C HIS A 630 0.91 -15.84 14.18
N HIS A 631 2.23 -15.74 14.34
CA HIS A 631 3.19 -15.30 13.31
C HIS A 631 3.59 -16.43 12.35
N VAL A 632 2.59 -17.11 11.78
CA VAL A 632 2.72 -18.18 10.80
C VAL A 632 1.81 -17.89 9.61
N SER A 633 2.07 -18.50 8.45
CA SER A 633 1.22 -18.33 7.26
C SER A 633 -0.19 -18.85 7.51
N GLY A 634 -1.16 -18.32 6.76
CA GLY A 634 -2.55 -18.81 6.81
C GLY A 634 -2.66 -20.32 6.57
N HIS A 635 -1.81 -20.87 5.70
CA HIS A 635 -1.69 -22.31 5.42
C HIS A 635 -1.29 -23.10 6.67
N VAL A 636 -0.17 -22.71 7.31
CA VAL A 636 0.32 -23.37 8.52
C VAL A 636 -0.66 -23.21 9.68
N ALA A 637 -1.25 -22.02 9.85
CA ALA A 637 -2.27 -21.78 10.88
C ALA A 637 -3.47 -22.72 10.72
N ALA A 638 -3.97 -22.92 9.49
CA ALA A 638 -5.07 -23.83 9.20
C ALA A 638 -4.70 -25.29 9.51
N ARG A 639 -3.51 -25.74 9.09
CA ARG A 639 -3.01 -27.10 9.36
C ARG A 639 -2.83 -27.38 10.85
N ARG A 640 -2.28 -26.42 11.60
CA ARG A 640 -2.12 -26.53 13.06
C ARG A 640 -3.47 -26.64 13.77
N ARG A 641 -4.46 -25.81 13.38
CA ARG A 641 -5.84 -25.91 13.91
C ARG A 641 -6.46 -27.27 13.63
N ALA A 642 -6.32 -27.78 12.41
CA ALA A 642 -6.81 -29.11 12.04
C ALA A 642 -6.15 -30.24 12.84
N ALA A 643 -4.89 -30.07 13.26
CA ALA A 643 -4.15 -30.98 14.12
C ALA A 643 -4.42 -30.77 15.63
N GLY A 644 -5.38 -29.92 16.01
CA GLY A 644 -5.70 -29.64 17.42
C GLY A 644 -4.67 -28.79 18.16
N LYS A 645 -3.74 -28.15 17.45
CA LYS A 645 -2.68 -27.31 18.05
C LYS A 645 -3.14 -25.86 18.13
N GLN A 646 -3.38 -25.39 19.35
CA GLN A 646 -3.73 -24.00 19.64
C GLN A 646 -2.50 -23.09 19.52
N PRO A 647 -2.65 -21.85 19.06
CA PRO A 647 -1.63 -20.82 19.26
C PRO A 647 -1.51 -20.55 20.77
N GLN A 648 -0.32 -20.66 21.32
CA GLN A 648 -0.07 -20.26 22.70
C GLN A 648 0.50 -18.84 22.67
N ALA A 649 -0.05 -17.95 23.50
CA ALA A 649 0.39 -16.56 23.57
C ALA A 649 1.79 -16.48 24.21
N GLY A 650 2.84 -16.72 23.42
CA GLY A 650 4.23 -16.49 23.82
C GLY A 650 4.59 -15.00 23.71
N ALA A 651 4.80 -14.36 24.87
CA ALA A 651 5.32 -13.01 25.09
C ALA A 651 4.85 -11.92 24.10
N SER A 652 3.78 -11.22 24.49
CA SER A 652 3.45 -9.89 23.98
C SER A 652 4.71 -9.01 23.94
N ILE A 653 5.11 -8.59 22.74
CA ILE A 653 5.74 -7.28 22.60
C ILE A 653 4.65 -6.31 23.03
N ALA A 654 4.90 -5.54 24.08
CA ALA A 654 4.00 -4.50 24.53
C ALA A 654 3.72 -3.57 23.34
N THR A 655 2.50 -3.64 22.81
CA THR A 655 1.92 -2.52 22.09
C THR A 655 1.99 -1.35 23.05
N ALA A 656 2.74 -0.31 22.67
CA ALA A 656 2.74 0.95 23.39
C ALA A 656 1.35 1.61 23.23
N THR A 657 0.37 1.11 23.98
CA THR A 657 -0.86 1.83 24.24
C THR A 657 -0.51 2.86 25.30
N THR A 658 -0.26 4.09 24.85
CA THR A 658 -0.13 5.26 25.73
C THR A 658 -1.44 5.43 26.47
N THR A 659 -1.55 4.76 27.63
CA THR A 659 -2.66 4.95 28.55
C THR A 659 -2.27 6.12 29.42
N THR A 660 -2.77 7.31 29.07
CA THR A 660 -2.65 8.52 29.89
C THR A 660 -3.31 8.24 31.23
N THR A 661 -2.50 7.89 32.23
CA THR A 661 -2.97 7.77 33.61
C THR A 661 -2.95 9.16 34.21
N THR A 662 -4.12 9.77 34.33
CA THR A 662 -4.32 10.99 35.12
C THR A 662 -4.04 10.67 36.59
N ALA A 663 -2.87 11.11 37.07
CA ALA A 663 -2.54 11.11 38.48
C ALA A 663 -3.48 12.07 39.21
N THR A 664 -4.50 11.53 39.89
CA THR A 664 -5.23 12.24 40.94
C THR A 664 -4.47 12.05 42.24
N ALA A 665 -3.97 13.15 42.79
CA ALA A 665 -3.36 13.19 44.10
C ALA A 665 -4.42 12.86 45.16
N ALA A 666 -4.24 11.73 45.87
CA ALA A 666 -5.00 11.41 47.07
C ALA A 666 -4.08 11.54 48.29
N THR A 667 -4.44 12.48 49.14
CA THR A 667 -3.84 12.85 50.40
C THR A 667 -3.82 11.68 51.37
N THR A 668 -2.69 11.53 52.05
CA THR A 668 -2.45 10.61 53.14
C THR A 668 -3.37 10.88 54.33
N SER A 669 -4.10 9.85 54.78
CA SER A 669 -4.49 9.74 56.19
C SER A 669 -4.36 8.29 56.64
N THR A 670 -3.59 8.12 57.70
CA THR A 670 -3.26 6.90 58.40
C THR A 670 -4.35 6.56 59.42
N SER A 671 -4.81 5.31 59.44
CA SER A 671 -5.12 4.63 60.72
C SER A 671 -5.17 3.11 60.53
N SER A 672 -4.46 2.44 61.43
CA SER A 672 -4.39 1.01 61.67
C SER A 672 -5.52 0.58 62.61
N GLY A 673 -6.00 -0.66 62.52
CA GLY A 673 -6.76 -1.28 63.61
C GLY A 673 -7.76 -2.38 63.24
N ALA A 674 -7.27 -3.61 63.20
CA ALA A 674 -7.81 -4.88 63.74
C ALA A 674 -9.34 -5.22 63.78
N ASN A 675 -9.56 -6.52 63.56
CA ASN A 675 -10.61 -7.43 64.05
C ASN A 675 -11.94 -7.57 63.29
N GLY A 676 -12.04 -8.70 62.57
CA GLY A 676 -12.92 -9.82 62.94
C GLY A 676 -14.43 -9.69 62.69
N ILE A 677 -14.98 -10.59 61.87
CA ILE A 677 -16.05 -11.55 62.18
C ILE A 677 -16.65 -12.10 60.87
N ALA A 678 -16.83 -13.42 60.84
CA ALA A 678 -17.45 -14.20 59.79
C ALA A 678 -18.97 -14.00 59.71
N THR A 679 -19.57 -14.19 58.52
CA THR A 679 -20.75 -15.06 58.28
C THR A 679 -21.18 -15.07 56.81
N SER A 680 -21.11 -16.26 56.20
CA SER A 680 -22.12 -16.99 55.39
C SER A 680 -23.03 -16.33 54.33
N ASN A 681 -23.21 -17.13 53.26
CA ASN A 681 -24.32 -17.21 52.28
C ASN A 681 -24.36 -16.13 51.19
N GLY A 682 -24.64 -16.39 49.91
CA GLY A 682 -25.01 -17.61 49.19
C GLY A 682 -25.48 -17.25 47.77
N ALA A 683 -25.24 -18.16 46.82
CA ALA A 683 -26.02 -18.47 45.60
C ALA A 683 -26.50 -17.37 44.61
N GLN A 684 -26.15 -17.61 43.34
CA GLN A 684 -27.00 -17.58 42.12
C GLN A 684 -27.59 -16.22 41.66
N HIS A 685 -27.04 -15.66 40.57
CA HIS A 685 -27.51 -15.90 39.20
C HIS A 685 -26.51 -15.40 38.16
#